data_AF-A0A3R8SUL2-F1
#
_entry.id   AF-A0A3R8SUL2-F1
#
_cell.length_a   1.000
_cell.length_b   1.000
_cell.length_c   1.000
_cell.angle_alpha   90.00
_cell.angle_beta   90.00
_cell.angle_gamma   90.00
#
_symmetry.space_group_name_H-M   'P 1'
#
loop_
_entity.id
_entity.type
_entity.pdbx_description
1 polymer ?
#
loop_
_entity_poly.entity_id
_entity_poly.type
_entity_poly.pdbx_seq_one_letter_code
_entity_poly.pdbx_strand_id
1 'polypeptide(L)'
;WGGAAFDGKGYAEARYTRDAAYERRFQLTNLANGITVHNVYMTFGGTSWGWLPAPQVYTSYDYGAAIDEARRPTPKLAPQHQLGHLLRTVPDFAKLDRADPVRAADERLKVYHLTNPDTASHVYVVRNDTDAPVTTSIPDAGIDVAFTVAPHDARLLAANLQLGGRRLKYATAQPMMYLKVGRMDVAVFTAPHGEMAQVLLECPEEPLVTRGDAEPAWNYDLGVLRITVPVGSGGPARVRVEGGGSDTPLLLIFADDPWSLRLFPVDTPTGPVLVYGPSLVRGVTLDGATAHLTGDTVKGTGMEVWGPRGMARITWNGRPLRTSPTPMGGLRADMPTASGQLPVPAVGQVRLPALGNWRRRNENFEALPDYDDSGWTPADRTGSYSVTPVPKGQPVLFADDYGFHYGDVWYRGRLTDAADLESVSLAYSTGTQGLLMAWLDGEPLGTHRLPVPDRSTARRGSWTATADFDVPPPTGHAPRVLSVLVRRMAHDMDGGSADSHKVARGLTAVTFKGGSPKASWRLQGETAPDPVRGPLNNGGLYGERKGWHLPGFHEEHWEDTELPRADRRQGVTWYRTTFRLAVDTGIDASVGLTLDDDPKRAYRVQIFLNGWNMGQYVNDVGPQHTFVLPNGILRTRGINTLALAVLSDGTTESGPGDVRLSLLGASAGGVPVTPVDSPGR
;
A
#
# COMPACT_ATOMS: atom_id res chain seq x y z
N TRP A 1 14.60 7.79 -5.47
CA TRP A 1 14.13 6.65 -4.68
C TRP A 1 13.27 7.15 -3.54
N GLY A 2 12.03 6.70 -3.46
CA GLY A 2 10.94 7.30 -2.67
C GLY A 2 11.13 7.51 -1.17
N GLY A 3 12.31 7.22 -0.59
CA GLY A 3 12.67 7.64 0.76
C GLY A 3 12.93 9.15 0.88
N ALA A 4 13.51 9.81 -0.13
CA ALA A 4 13.97 11.20 -0.01
C ALA A 4 12.85 12.21 0.30
N ALA A 5 11.64 12.01 -0.24
CA ALA A 5 10.48 12.86 0.07
C ALA A 5 10.00 12.75 1.52
N PHE A 6 10.42 11.69 2.22
CA PHE A 6 10.02 11.34 3.58
C PHE A 6 11.24 11.04 4.47
N ASP A 7 12.37 11.70 4.21
CA ASP A 7 13.61 11.60 5.01
C ASP A 7 14.13 10.18 5.25
N GLY A 8 13.98 9.31 4.25
CA GLY A 8 14.42 7.91 4.34
C GLY A 8 13.53 7.04 5.21
N LYS A 9 12.33 7.49 5.61
CA LYS A 9 11.39 6.70 6.42
C LYS A 9 10.29 6.00 5.60
N GLY A 10 10.25 6.24 4.29
CA GLY A 10 9.33 5.60 3.36
C GLY A 10 7.85 5.87 3.65
N TYR A 11 6.98 4.93 3.28
CA TYR A 11 5.53 5.13 3.37
C TYR A 11 4.96 5.14 4.80
N ALA A 12 5.72 4.69 5.79
CA ALA A 12 5.34 4.84 7.20
C ALA A 12 5.22 6.32 7.59
N GLU A 13 6.17 7.16 7.16
CA GLU A 13 6.14 8.61 7.37
C GLU A 13 5.09 9.29 6.49
N ALA A 14 4.86 8.80 5.27
CA ALA A 14 3.75 9.28 4.43
C ALA A 14 2.39 9.07 5.11
N ARG A 15 2.20 7.92 5.78
CA ARG A 15 1.01 7.62 6.57
C ARG A 15 0.90 8.50 7.81
N TYR A 16 2.02 8.74 8.50
CA TYR A 16 2.08 9.57 9.70
C TYR A 16 1.75 11.05 9.40
N THR A 17 2.34 11.62 8.35
CA THR A 17 2.16 13.04 7.98
C THR A 17 0.84 13.35 7.31
N ARG A 18 0.16 12.35 6.74
CA ARG A 18 -1.15 12.48 6.10
C ARG A 18 -2.18 11.61 6.81
N ASP A 19 -2.31 11.74 8.12
CA ASP A 19 -3.15 10.86 8.95
C ASP A 19 -4.67 10.98 8.69
N ALA A 20 -5.49 10.45 9.60
CA ALA A 20 -6.95 10.54 9.51
C ALA A 20 -7.46 11.99 9.58
N ALA A 21 -6.82 12.88 10.34
CA ALA A 21 -7.21 14.28 10.42
C ALA A 21 -6.94 15.00 9.10
N TYR A 22 -5.77 14.73 8.47
CA TYR A 22 -5.47 15.23 7.14
C TYR A 22 -6.53 14.82 6.11
N GLU A 23 -6.88 13.53 6.07
CA GLU A 23 -7.90 13.00 5.14
C GLU A 23 -9.27 13.62 5.43
N ARG A 24 -9.70 13.68 6.70
CA ARG A 24 -10.98 14.27 7.09
C ARG A 24 -11.06 15.73 6.64
N ARG A 25 -10.03 16.53 6.95
CA ARG A 25 -9.94 17.93 6.53
C ARG A 25 -10.03 18.07 5.01
N PHE A 26 -9.27 17.27 4.27
CA PHE A 26 -9.21 17.36 2.82
C PHE A 26 -10.55 16.95 2.17
N GLN A 27 -11.12 15.83 2.57
CA GLN A 27 -12.35 15.29 2.00
C GLN A 27 -13.59 16.12 2.35
N LEU A 28 -13.71 16.59 3.60
CA LEU A 28 -14.82 17.48 3.97
C LEU A 28 -14.70 18.85 3.29
N THR A 29 -13.48 19.35 3.09
CA THR A 29 -13.29 20.59 2.31
C THR A 29 -13.68 20.37 0.84
N ASN A 30 -13.38 19.22 0.24
CA ASN A 30 -13.80 18.89 -1.12
C ASN A 30 -15.33 18.85 -1.24
N LEU A 31 -16.01 18.21 -0.29
CA LEU A 31 -17.47 18.23 -0.19
C LEU A 31 -17.99 19.68 -0.13
N ALA A 32 -17.40 20.51 0.74
CA ALA A 32 -17.79 21.91 0.91
C ALA A 32 -17.54 22.81 -0.30
N ASN A 33 -16.69 22.40 -1.25
CA ASN A 33 -16.48 23.10 -2.51
C ASN A 33 -17.32 22.54 -3.66
N GLY A 34 -18.29 21.66 -3.38
CA GLY A 34 -19.22 21.14 -4.38
C GLY A 34 -18.64 20.05 -5.27
N ILE A 35 -17.61 19.33 -4.82
CA ILE A 35 -17.06 18.19 -5.57
C ILE A 35 -18.05 17.02 -5.48
N THR A 36 -18.67 16.66 -6.60
CA THR A 36 -19.68 15.59 -6.70
C THR A 36 -19.12 14.27 -7.24
N VAL A 37 -17.91 14.27 -7.79
CA VAL A 37 -17.16 13.07 -8.19
C VAL A 37 -15.84 13.06 -7.43
N HIS A 38 -15.68 12.06 -6.57
CA HIS A 38 -14.53 11.99 -5.68
C HIS A 38 -13.85 10.62 -5.77
N ASN A 39 -12.55 10.63 -6.06
CA ASN A 39 -11.70 9.45 -6.06
C ASN A 39 -10.47 9.71 -5.17
N VAL A 40 -10.19 8.79 -4.24
CA VAL A 40 -9.02 8.91 -3.36
C VAL A 40 -7.86 8.13 -3.97
N TYR A 41 -6.85 8.86 -4.45
CA TYR A 41 -5.61 8.28 -4.96
C TYR A 41 -4.52 8.33 -3.87
N MET A 42 -4.05 7.22 -3.30
CA MET A 42 -4.54 5.83 -3.40
C MET A 42 -5.36 5.43 -2.17
N THR A 43 -6.44 4.68 -2.38
CA THR A 43 -7.11 3.93 -1.30
C THR A 43 -6.35 2.66 -0.92
N PHE A 44 -5.81 1.95 -1.93
CA PHE A 44 -4.88 0.83 -1.82
C PHE A 44 -3.89 0.95 -2.97
N GLY A 45 -2.60 1.03 -2.70
CA GLY A 45 -1.60 1.18 -3.76
C GLY A 45 -1.02 -0.16 -4.25
N GLY A 46 -0.71 -1.09 -3.35
CA GLY A 46 -0.16 -2.40 -3.69
C GLY A 46 1.36 -2.41 -3.85
N THR A 47 1.87 -3.24 -4.76
CA THR A 47 3.31 -3.49 -4.96
C THR A 47 3.69 -3.27 -6.41
N SER A 48 4.75 -2.49 -6.65
CA SER A 48 5.38 -2.35 -7.96
C SER A 48 6.36 -3.51 -8.20
N TRP A 49 5.82 -4.70 -8.45
CA TRP A 49 6.59 -5.92 -8.70
C TRP A 49 7.31 -5.88 -10.06
N GLY A 50 8.27 -6.79 -10.26
CA GLY A 50 9.08 -6.80 -11.47
C GLY A 50 9.86 -5.49 -11.68
N TRP A 51 10.08 -5.16 -12.94
CA TRP A 51 10.64 -3.89 -13.40
C TRP A 51 9.57 -2.83 -13.71
N LEU A 52 8.37 -2.96 -13.12
CA LEU A 52 7.27 -2.02 -13.27
C LEU A 52 7.54 -0.57 -12.78
N PRO A 53 8.20 -0.34 -11.63
CA PRO A 53 8.25 1.01 -11.06
C PRO A 53 9.13 1.95 -11.87
N ALA A 54 8.64 3.19 -12.08
CA ALA A 54 9.48 4.29 -12.57
C ALA A 54 10.65 4.57 -11.60
N PRO A 55 11.80 5.10 -12.06
CA PRO A 55 13.01 5.24 -11.24
C PRO A 55 12.88 6.05 -9.95
N GLN A 56 11.85 6.87 -9.81
CA GLN A 56 11.66 7.72 -8.63
C GLN A 56 11.08 6.94 -7.44
N VAL A 57 10.32 5.88 -7.69
CA VAL A 57 9.69 5.02 -6.68
C VAL A 57 10.49 3.74 -6.48
N TYR A 58 10.24 3.04 -5.37
CA TYR A 58 10.83 1.75 -5.05
C TYR A 58 9.76 0.65 -5.19
N THR A 59 10.05 -0.57 -4.74
CA THR A 59 9.16 -1.72 -4.94
C THR A 59 7.81 -1.55 -4.26
N SER A 60 7.79 -1.13 -2.99
CA SER A 60 6.52 -0.85 -2.31
C SER A 60 5.75 0.24 -3.05
N TYR A 61 4.44 0.08 -3.15
CA TYR A 61 3.52 1.15 -3.51
C TYR A 61 2.45 1.30 -2.44
N ASP A 62 2.80 1.06 -1.16
CA ASP A 62 1.92 1.21 0.00
C ASP A 62 1.23 2.58 0.05
N TYR A 63 1.93 3.61 -0.44
CA TYR A 63 1.43 4.99 -0.57
C TYR A 63 1.11 5.68 0.77
N GLY A 64 1.26 4.99 1.90
CA GLY A 64 0.66 5.39 3.17
C GLY A 64 -0.86 5.43 3.07
N ALA A 65 -1.47 4.59 2.23
CA ALA A 65 -2.89 4.60 1.93
C ALA A 65 -3.78 4.15 3.11
N ALA A 66 -5.11 4.29 2.93
CA ALA A 66 -6.10 3.86 3.91
C ALA A 66 -6.08 2.33 4.13
N ILE A 67 -5.76 1.57 3.08
CA ILE A 67 -5.46 0.14 3.12
C ILE A 67 -3.97 -0.01 2.79
N ASP A 68 -3.21 -0.63 3.69
CA ASP A 68 -1.77 -0.81 3.51
C ASP A 68 -1.43 -1.88 2.45
N GLU A 69 -0.16 -1.96 2.04
CA GLU A 69 0.32 -2.94 1.06
C GLU A 69 0.04 -4.41 1.48
N ALA A 70 -0.02 -4.66 2.79
CA ALA A 70 -0.40 -5.95 3.37
C ALA A 70 -1.93 -6.17 3.45
N ARG A 71 -2.72 -5.33 2.78
CA ARG A 71 -4.20 -5.37 2.68
C ARG A 71 -4.92 -5.09 4.01
N ARG A 72 -4.25 -4.46 4.98
CA ARG A 72 -4.85 -4.15 6.28
C ARG A 72 -5.45 -2.75 6.27
N PRO A 73 -6.65 -2.56 6.84
CA PRO A 73 -7.16 -1.24 7.17
C PRO A 73 -6.22 -0.49 8.12
N THR A 74 -6.03 0.79 7.88
CA THR A 74 -5.27 1.69 8.75
C THR A 74 -6.21 2.71 9.43
N PRO A 75 -5.78 3.42 10.48
CA PRO A 75 -6.61 4.47 11.10
C PRO A 75 -7.10 5.54 10.12
N LYS A 76 -6.35 5.77 9.03
CA LYS A 76 -6.70 6.69 7.94
C LYS A 76 -8.02 6.32 7.22
N LEU A 77 -8.47 5.07 7.34
CA LEU A 77 -9.73 4.63 6.73
C LEU A 77 -10.97 5.29 7.35
N ALA A 78 -10.91 5.72 8.63
CA ALA A 78 -12.06 6.24 9.35
C ALA A 78 -12.83 7.36 8.61
N PRO A 79 -12.21 8.47 8.17
CA PRO A 79 -12.92 9.52 7.44
C PRO A 79 -13.54 9.03 6.13
N GLN A 80 -12.86 8.16 5.38
CA GLN A 80 -13.37 7.59 4.13
C GLN A 80 -14.58 6.68 4.38
N HIS A 81 -14.52 5.86 5.42
CA HIS A 81 -15.61 4.98 5.85
C HIS A 81 -16.84 5.79 6.28
N GLN A 82 -16.62 6.82 7.10
CA GLN A 82 -17.68 7.67 7.62
C GLN A 82 -18.34 8.50 6.52
N LEU A 83 -17.55 9.18 5.68
CA LEU A 83 -18.06 10.00 4.59
C LEU A 83 -18.73 9.14 3.51
N GLY A 84 -18.14 7.99 3.15
CA GLY A 84 -18.72 7.07 2.18
C GLY A 84 -20.10 6.56 2.61
N HIS A 85 -20.27 6.20 3.88
CA HIS A 85 -21.58 5.82 4.41
C HIS A 85 -22.55 6.99 4.51
N LEU A 86 -22.08 8.19 4.85
CA LEU A 86 -22.91 9.40 4.93
C LEU A 86 -23.53 9.70 3.56
N LEU A 87 -22.68 9.84 2.55
CA LEU A 87 -23.11 10.15 1.18
C LEU A 87 -24.01 9.07 0.58
N ARG A 88 -23.79 7.80 0.95
CA ARG A 88 -24.60 6.68 0.44
C ARG A 88 -25.99 6.61 1.08
N THR A 89 -26.13 6.98 2.34
CA THR A 89 -27.32 6.62 3.14
C THR A 89 -28.12 7.81 3.66
N VAL A 90 -27.62 9.04 3.50
CA VAL A 90 -28.32 10.26 3.91
C VAL A 90 -28.64 11.10 2.66
N PRO A 91 -29.87 11.00 2.11
CA PRO A 91 -30.22 11.60 0.82
C PRO A 91 -30.03 13.11 0.73
N ASP A 92 -30.16 13.83 1.83
CA ASP A 92 -29.94 15.28 1.90
C ASP A 92 -28.55 15.70 1.37
N PHE A 93 -27.55 14.84 1.50
CA PHE A 93 -26.18 15.11 1.02
C PHE A 93 -26.03 14.98 -0.51
N ALA A 94 -27.03 14.44 -1.21
CA ALA A 94 -27.00 14.31 -2.67
C ALA A 94 -27.19 15.66 -3.40
N LYS A 95 -27.71 16.68 -2.71
CA LYS A 95 -27.95 18.02 -3.25
C LYS A 95 -27.59 19.06 -2.20
N LEU A 96 -26.36 19.56 -2.26
CA LEU A 96 -25.85 20.59 -1.36
C LEU A 96 -25.41 21.81 -2.16
N ASP A 97 -26.09 22.92 -1.94
CA ASP A 97 -25.76 24.23 -2.48
C ASP A 97 -25.03 25.06 -1.43
N ARG A 98 -24.21 26.02 -1.87
CA ARG A 98 -23.56 26.96 -0.96
C ARG A 98 -24.60 27.91 -0.38
N ALA A 99 -24.63 28.02 0.94
CA ALA A 99 -25.51 28.92 1.67
C ALA A 99 -24.76 30.20 2.11
N ASP A 100 -25.52 31.14 2.70
CA ASP A 100 -24.96 32.39 3.22
C ASP A 100 -23.84 32.14 4.24
N PRO A 101 -22.76 32.93 4.25
CA PRO A 101 -21.66 32.71 5.17
C PRO A 101 -22.08 32.76 6.63
N VAL A 102 -21.55 31.82 7.41
CA VAL A 102 -21.73 31.69 8.86
C VAL A 102 -20.35 31.71 9.51
N ARG A 103 -20.22 32.27 10.72
CA ARG A 103 -18.95 32.33 11.46
C ARG A 103 -19.02 31.55 12.76
N ALA A 104 -17.90 30.94 13.13
CA ALA A 104 -17.70 30.47 14.49
C ALA A 104 -17.44 31.66 15.42
N ALA A 105 -17.72 31.50 16.72
CA ALA A 105 -17.41 32.52 17.73
C ALA A 105 -15.89 32.78 17.84
N ASP A 106 -15.07 31.78 17.53
CA ASP A 106 -13.62 31.93 17.39
C ASP A 106 -13.24 31.96 15.90
N GLU A 107 -12.83 33.13 15.42
CA GLU A 107 -12.53 33.38 14.01
C GLU A 107 -11.28 32.65 13.50
N ARG A 108 -10.51 31.97 14.37
CA ARG A 108 -9.42 31.08 13.94
C ARG A 108 -9.93 29.88 13.14
N LEU A 109 -11.21 29.52 13.27
CA LEU A 109 -11.82 28.44 12.53
C LEU A 109 -12.50 28.94 11.26
N LYS A 110 -12.26 28.22 10.15
CA LYS A 110 -12.96 28.46 8.90
C LYS A 110 -14.24 27.63 8.85
N VAL A 111 -15.38 28.27 8.59
CA VAL A 111 -16.68 27.60 8.46
C VAL A 111 -17.14 27.68 7.00
N TYR A 112 -17.46 26.53 6.41
CA TYR A 112 -18.21 26.44 5.16
C TYR A 112 -19.65 26.07 5.48
N HIS A 113 -20.60 26.77 4.87
CA HIS A 113 -22.03 26.55 5.07
C HIS A 113 -22.68 26.09 3.75
N LEU A 114 -23.32 24.93 3.80
CA LEU A 114 -24.06 24.34 2.70
C LEU A 114 -25.51 24.09 3.13
N THR A 115 -26.42 24.04 2.18
CA THR A 115 -27.82 23.70 2.41
C THR A 115 -28.36 22.81 1.31
N ASN A 116 -29.28 21.91 1.66
CA ASN A 116 -30.13 21.27 0.66
C ASN A 116 -31.37 22.15 0.46
N PRO A 117 -31.55 22.79 -0.72
CA PRO A 117 -32.67 23.70 -0.93
C PRO A 117 -34.04 23.01 -0.93
N ASP A 118 -34.10 21.69 -1.12
CA ASP A 118 -35.36 20.94 -1.21
C ASP A 118 -35.87 20.56 0.19
N THR A 119 -34.96 20.27 1.12
CA THR A 119 -35.30 19.84 2.49
C THR A 119 -35.04 20.92 3.54
N ALA A 120 -34.37 22.00 3.15
CA ALA A 120 -33.83 23.04 4.00
C ALA A 120 -32.82 22.54 5.06
N SER A 121 -32.22 21.36 4.87
CA SER A 121 -31.16 20.90 5.77
C SER A 121 -29.89 21.75 5.61
N HIS A 122 -29.11 21.85 6.69
CA HIS A 122 -27.88 22.65 6.74
C HIS A 122 -26.70 21.77 7.13
N VAL A 123 -25.57 21.99 6.47
CA VAL A 123 -24.30 21.31 6.74
C VAL A 123 -23.22 22.35 6.95
N TYR A 124 -22.46 22.20 8.04
CA TYR A 124 -21.35 23.09 8.38
C TYR A 124 -20.06 22.29 8.41
N VAL A 125 -19.11 22.63 7.53
CA VAL A 125 -17.75 22.09 7.60
C VAL A 125 -16.87 23.11 8.32
N VAL A 126 -16.42 22.76 9.52
CA VAL A 126 -15.60 23.61 10.40
C VAL A 126 -14.16 23.11 10.36
N ARG A 127 -13.24 23.93 9.88
CA ARG A 127 -11.84 23.56 9.64
C ARG A 127 -10.90 24.34 10.54
N ASN A 128 -9.97 23.63 11.17
CA ASN A 128 -8.86 24.19 11.95
C ASN A 128 -7.54 24.02 11.18
N ASP A 129 -6.95 25.14 10.76
CA ASP A 129 -5.64 25.15 10.10
C ASP A 129 -4.51 25.56 11.06
N THR A 130 -4.80 25.72 12.35
CA THR A 130 -3.83 26.12 13.38
C THR A 130 -3.18 24.91 14.05
N ASP A 131 -2.08 25.17 14.77
CA ASP A 131 -1.32 24.16 15.53
C ASP A 131 -1.92 23.85 16.92
N ALA A 132 -3.04 24.46 17.28
CA ALA A 132 -3.69 24.28 18.58
C ALA A 132 -5.16 23.86 18.44
N PRO A 133 -5.70 23.05 19.37
CA PRO A 133 -7.13 22.79 19.39
C PRO A 133 -7.89 24.11 19.62
N VAL A 134 -9.03 24.25 18.97
CA VAL A 134 -9.93 25.40 19.15
C VAL A 134 -11.29 24.88 19.58
N THR A 135 -11.73 25.35 20.76
CA THR A 135 -13.08 25.10 21.28
C THR A 135 -13.94 26.32 21.03
N THR A 136 -15.06 26.14 20.33
CA THR A 136 -15.93 27.24 19.89
C THR A 136 -17.39 26.80 19.76
N SER A 137 -18.27 27.74 19.41
CA SER A 137 -19.66 27.50 19.01
C SER A 137 -19.94 28.20 17.66
N ILE A 138 -21.12 27.95 17.08
CA ILE A 138 -21.58 28.62 15.85
C ILE A 138 -22.95 29.28 16.14
N PRO A 139 -22.95 30.41 16.87
CA PRO A 139 -24.20 31.04 17.32
C PRO A 139 -25.07 31.51 16.15
N ASP A 140 -24.45 31.98 15.07
CA ASP A 140 -25.14 32.40 13.83
C ASP A 140 -25.94 31.26 13.17
N ALA A 141 -25.58 29.99 13.45
CA ALA A 141 -26.31 28.80 13.01
C ALA A 141 -27.31 28.27 14.05
N GLY A 142 -27.49 28.97 15.18
CA GLY A 142 -28.27 28.48 16.32
C GLY A 142 -27.63 27.32 17.08
N ILE A 143 -26.30 27.12 16.92
CA ILE A 143 -25.52 26.09 17.59
C ILE A 143 -24.65 26.75 18.66
N ASP A 144 -25.27 27.11 19.79
CA ASP A 144 -24.63 27.81 20.93
C ASP A 144 -23.85 26.89 21.89
N VAL A 145 -23.65 25.63 21.50
CA VAL A 145 -22.93 24.64 22.31
C VAL A 145 -21.48 24.56 21.86
N ALA A 146 -20.57 24.57 22.82
CA ALA A 146 -19.14 24.44 22.56
C ALA A 146 -18.78 23.05 22.03
N PHE A 147 -17.98 22.99 20.98
CA PHE A 147 -17.32 21.79 20.46
C PHE A 147 -15.85 22.11 20.13
N THR A 148 -15.02 21.08 20.02
CA THR A 148 -13.58 21.23 19.77
C THR A 148 -13.20 20.70 18.39
N VAL A 149 -12.40 21.48 17.68
CA VAL A 149 -11.73 21.06 16.44
C VAL A 149 -10.23 20.93 16.73
N ALA A 150 -9.69 19.71 16.59
CA ALA A 150 -8.28 19.42 16.79
C ALA A 150 -7.39 20.21 15.81
N PRO A 151 -6.09 20.40 16.12
CA PRO A 151 -5.14 21.00 15.16
C PRO A 151 -5.16 20.27 13.82
N HIS A 152 -5.10 21.01 12.73
CA HIS A 152 -5.03 20.47 11.36
C HIS A 152 -6.17 19.51 10.97
N ASP A 153 -7.32 19.61 11.62
CA ASP A 153 -8.49 18.74 11.41
C ASP A 153 -9.72 19.52 10.95
N ALA A 154 -10.80 18.81 10.63
CA ALA A 154 -12.11 19.39 10.36
C ALA A 154 -13.25 18.60 10.99
N ARG A 155 -14.38 19.27 11.19
CA ARG A 155 -15.64 18.71 11.67
C ARG A 155 -16.75 18.97 10.68
N LEU A 156 -17.66 18.01 10.57
CA LEU A 156 -18.94 18.20 9.90
C LEU A 156 -20.04 18.23 10.94
N LEU A 157 -20.80 19.32 10.97
CA LEU A 157 -22.02 19.48 11.77
C LEU A 157 -23.22 19.52 10.84
N ALA A 158 -24.39 19.15 11.34
CA ALA A 158 -25.63 19.20 10.58
C ALA A 158 -26.78 19.75 11.41
N ALA A 159 -27.69 20.46 10.75
CA ALA A 159 -28.92 20.98 11.31
C ALA A 159 -30.08 20.79 10.34
N ASN A 160 -31.29 20.79 10.86
CA ASN A 160 -32.54 20.62 10.09
C ASN A 160 -32.56 19.38 9.18
N LEU A 161 -31.95 18.27 9.62
CA LEU A 161 -31.82 17.03 8.83
C LEU A 161 -32.98 16.07 9.13
N GLN A 162 -33.63 15.51 8.11
CA GLN A 162 -34.71 14.55 8.31
C GLN A 162 -34.16 13.15 8.64
N LEU A 163 -34.58 12.59 9.77
CA LEU A 163 -34.24 11.24 10.24
C LEU A 163 -35.52 10.42 10.38
N GLY A 164 -36.03 9.94 9.24
CA GLY A 164 -37.28 9.19 9.18
C GLY A 164 -38.47 10.07 9.55
N GLY A 165 -39.22 9.70 10.58
CA GLY A 165 -40.34 10.50 11.09
C GLY A 165 -39.94 11.69 11.97
N ARG A 166 -38.65 11.83 12.33
CA ARG A 166 -38.16 12.88 13.23
C ARG A 166 -37.20 13.82 12.51
N ARG A 167 -37.10 15.06 13.00
CA ARG A 167 -36.19 16.07 12.46
C ARG A 167 -35.08 16.35 13.46
N LEU A 168 -33.83 16.32 12.98
CA LEU A 168 -32.67 16.75 13.72
C LEU A 168 -32.66 18.27 13.76
N LYS A 169 -32.77 18.87 14.95
CA LYS A 169 -32.60 20.32 15.13
C LYS A 169 -31.15 20.69 14.84
N TYR A 170 -30.20 20.09 15.55
CA TYR A 170 -28.78 20.08 15.20
C TYR A 170 -28.03 18.93 15.87
N ALA A 171 -26.83 18.63 15.37
CA ALA A 171 -25.86 17.74 16.00
C ALA A 171 -24.46 18.38 16.03
N THR A 172 -23.80 18.33 17.19
CA THR A 172 -22.36 18.61 17.29
C THR A 172 -21.52 17.42 16.86
N ALA A 173 -22.07 16.20 16.88
CA ALA A 173 -21.47 15.02 16.27
C ALA A 173 -21.79 14.93 14.77
N GLN A 174 -20.83 14.41 13.99
CA GLN A 174 -20.98 14.23 12.56
C GLN A 174 -22.01 13.13 12.27
N PRO A 175 -23.06 13.37 11.47
CA PRO A 175 -23.86 12.28 10.93
C PRO A 175 -22.98 11.35 10.08
N MET A 176 -23.10 10.04 10.29
CA MET A 176 -22.35 9.02 9.54
C MET A 176 -23.26 8.20 8.64
N MET A 177 -24.46 7.85 9.08
CA MET A 177 -25.43 7.12 8.26
C MET A 177 -26.83 7.20 8.84
N TYR A 178 -27.83 6.99 7.99
CA TYR A 178 -29.23 6.80 8.37
C TYR A 178 -29.81 5.61 7.59
N LEU A 179 -30.48 4.68 8.29
CA LEU A 179 -30.98 3.43 7.71
C LEU A 179 -32.38 3.13 8.21
N LYS A 180 -33.21 2.53 7.35
CA LYS A 180 -34.51 1.95 7.73
C LYS A 180 -34.36 0.45 7.90
N VAL A 181 -34.08 0.00 9.12
CA VAL A 181 -33.80 -1.41 9.42
C VAL A 181 -35.04 -2.08 9.99
N GLY A 182 -35.74 -2.84 9.15
CA GLY A 182 -36.99 -3.50 9.53
C GLY A 182 -38.09 -2.49 9.87
N ARG A 183 -38.47 -2.39 11.15
CA ARG A 183 -39.49 -1.44 11.65
C ARG A 183 -38.88 -0.32 12.51
N MET A 184 -37.58 -0.08 12.37
CA MET A 184 -36.85 0.88 13.17
C MET A 184 -35.96 1.72 12.27
N ASP A 185 -35.90 3.01 12.56
CA ASP A 185 -34.91 3.91 12.00
C ASP A 185 -33.60 3.79 12.81
N VAL A 186 -32.46 3.82 12.14
CA VAL A 186 -31.13 3.82 12.78
C VAL A 186 -30.34 5.00 12.26
N ALA A 187 -29.86 5.87 13.15
CA ALA A 187 -28.94 6.94 12.82
C ALA A 187 -27.64 6.78 13.61
N VAL A 188 -26.51 6.89 12.91
CA VAL A 188 -25.18 6.80 13.52
C VAL A 188 -24.53 8.18 13.46
N PHE A 189 -23.96 8.60 14.58
CA PHE A 189 -23.20 9.83 14.72
C PHE A 189 -21.77 9.51 15.18
N THR A 190 -20.80 10.26 14.66
CA THR A 190 -19.39 10.14 15.04
C THR A 190 -18.84 11.42 15.65
N ALA A 191 -18.00 11.26 16.66
CA ALA A 191 -17.25 12.37 17.26
C ALA A 191 -15.89 11.85 17.78
N PRO A 192 -14.91 12.74 17.99
CA PRO A 192 -13.67 12.41 18.67
C PRO A 192 -13.89 11.69 20.00
N HIS A 193 -12.95 10.81 20.32
CA HIS A 193 -12.95 10.09 21.59
C HIS A 193 -12.90 11.07 22.78
N GLY A 194 -13.75 10.84 23.78
CA GLY A 194 -13.89 11.67 24.98
C GLY A 194 -14.71 12.96 24.78
N GLU A 195 -15.16 13.26 23.56
CA GLU A 195 -15.98 14.44 23.33
C GLU A 195 -17.41 14.26 23.83
N MET A 196 -17.96 15.32 24.41
CA MET A 196 -19.38 15.41 24.73
C MET A 196 -20.20 15.77 23.49
N ALA A 197 -20.61 14.76 22.74
CA ALA A 197 -21.52 14.92 21.61
C ALA A 197 -22.91 15.34 22.09
N GLN A 198 -23.55 16.25 21.36
CA GLN A 198 -24.95 16.63 21.55
C GLN A 198 -25.74 16.43 20.26
N VAL A 199 -26.90 15.79 20.37
CA VAL A 199 -27.88 15.61 19.30
C VAL A 199 -29.24 16.06 19.81
N LEU A 200 -29.87 16.99 19.11
CA LEU A 200 -31.19 17.52 19.46
C LEU A 200 -32.21 17.09 18.40
N LEU A 201 -33.25 16.40 18.84
CA LEU A 201 -34.36 15.95 18.00
C LEU A 201 -35.61 16.77 18.31
N GLU A 202 -36.32 17.20 17.28
CA GLU A 202 -37.66 17.76 17.44
C GLU A 202 -38.62 16.63 17.78
N CYS A 203 -39.32 16.79 18.90
CA CYS A 203 -40.29 15.84 19.44
C CYS A 203 -41.47 16.66 19.98
N PRO A 204 -42.61 16.77 19.25
CA PRO A 204 -43.74 17.61 19.70
C PRO A 204 -44.33 17.16 21.04
N GLU A 205 -44.08 15.92 21.45
CA GLU A 205 -44.47 15.32 22.71
C GLU A 205 -43.26 14.63 23.35
N GLU A 206 -43.31 14.42 24.67
CA GLU A 206 -42.21 13.74 25.38
C GLU A 206 -42.06 12.29 24.89
N PRO A 207 -40.90 11.90 24.34
CA PRO A 207 -40.67 10.54 23.88
C PRO A 207 -40.26 9.61 25.03
N LEU A 208 -40.53 8.32 24.87
CA LEU A 208 -39.89 7.30 25.69
C LEU A 208 -38.45 7.10 25.22
N VAL A 209 -37.48 7.32 26.11
CA VAL A 209 -36.06 7.19 25.82
C VAL A 209 -35.45 6.07 26.66
N THR A 210 -34.81 5.12 25.98
CA THR A 210 -34.13 3.98 26.61
C THR A 210 -32.64 4.03 26.28
N ARG A 211 -31.79 4.03 27.31
CA ARG A 211 -30.34 3.88 27.12
C ARG A 211 -29.98 2.40 26.93
N GLY A 212 -29.17 2.11 25.92
CA GLY A 212 -28.55 0.80 25.73
C GLY A 212 -27.26 0.63 26.53
N ASP A 213 -26.67 1.75 26.97
CA ASP A 213 -25.37 1.84 27.61
C ASP A 213 -25.43 2.82 28.80
N ALA A 214 -24.43 2.80 29.69
CA ALA A 214 -24.47 3.58 30.93
C ALA A 214 -24.33 5.10 30.70
N GLU A 215 -23.53 5.47 29.70
CA GLU A 215 -23.03 6.82 29.49
C GLU A 215 -24.06 7.87 28.99
N PRO A 216 -25.01 7.54 28.09
CA PRO A 216 -25.92 8.56 27.56
C PRO A 216 -26.84 9.19 28.61
N ALA A 217 -27.01 10.51 28.49
CA ALA A 217 -27.98 11.29 29.24
C ALA A 217 -28.90 12.06 28.28
N TRP A 218 -30.11 12.39 28.73
CA TRP A 218 -31.04 13.19 27.95
C TRP A 218 -31.89 14.12 28.82
N ASN A 219 -32.40 15.17 28.18
CA ASN A 219 -33.42 16.04 28.72
C ASN A 219 -34.46 16.34 27.62
N TYR A 220 -35.72 16.43 27.98
CA TYR A 220 -36.80 16.86 27.09
C TYR A 220 -37.34 18.19 27.59
N ASP A 221 -37.33 19.20 26.73
CA ASP A 221 -37.84 20.54 27.05
C ASP A 221 -38.36 21.23 25.78
N LEU A 222 -39.49 21.93 25.92
CA LEU A 222 -40.11 22.74 24.85
C LEU A 222 -40.19 22.05 23.47
N GLY A 223 -40.60 20.77 23.44
CA GLY A 223 -40.75 20.04 22.18
C GLY A 223 -39.43 19.54 21.56
N VAL A 224 -38.34 19.52 22.34
CA VAL A 224 -37.01 19.11 21.89
C VAL A 224 -36.41 18.10 22.85
N LEU A 225 -36.01 16.94 22.32
CA LEU A 225 -35.21 15.95 23.04
C LEU A 225 -33.73 16.25 22.81
N ARG A 226 -32.99 16.60 23.86
CA ARG A 226 -31.54 16.75 23.85
C ARG A 226 -30.89 15.50 24.39
N ILE A 227 -29.99 14.90 23.62
CA ILE A 227 -29.20 13.73 24.00
C ILE A 227 -27.73 14.14 24.06
N THR A 228 -27.08 13.85 25.18
CA THR A 228 -25.66 14.13 25.41
C THR A 228 -24.92 12.83 25.69
N VAL A 229 -23.79 12.62 25.01
CA VAL A 229 -23.01 11.38 25.08
C VAL A 229 -21.50 11.66 25.14
N PRO A 230 -20.76 11.14 26.14
CA PRO A 230 -19.30 11.09 26.08
C PRO A 230 -18.87 9.99 25.12
N VAL A 231 -18.42 10.35 23.92
CA VAL A 231 -18.18 9.41 22.83
C VAL A 231 -16.93 8.56 23.07
N GLY A 232 -17.03 7.25 22.87
CA GLY A 232 -15.91 6.31 22.97
C GLY A 232 -15.62 5.76 24.37
N SER A 233 -16.26 6.31 25.42
CA SER A 233 -16.21 5.76 26.79
C SER A 233 -16.97 4.44 26.86
N GLY A 234 -16.26 3.31 26.97
CA GLY A 234 -16.88 1.99 27.18
C GLY A 234 -17.46 1.30 25.93
N GLY A 235 -17.35 1.90 24.74
CA GLY A 235 -17.87 1.34 23.48
C GLY A 235 -18.72 2.33 22.68
N PRO A 236 -19.39 1.89 21.60
CA PRO A 236 -20.43 2.70 20.98
C PRO A 236 -21.63 2.83 21.94
N ALA A 237 -22.09 4.05 22.13
CA ALA A 237 -23.23 4.34 22.98
C ALA A 237 -24.53 4.31 22.17
N ARG A 238 -25.56 3.66 22.70
CA ARG A 238 -26.86 3.47 22.04
C ARG A 238 -27.99 4.11 22.82
N VAL A 239 -28.87 4.81 22.11
CA VAL A 239 -30.08 5.41 22.66
C VAL A 239 -31.25 5.09 21.75
N ARG A 240 -32.30 4.50 22.30
CA ARG A 240 -33.55 4.23 21.58
C ARG A 240 -34.60 5.26 21.98
N VAL A 241 -35.26 5.86 20.99
CA VAL A 241 -36.29 6.88 21.13
C VAL A 241 -37.60 6.37 20.51
N GLU A 242 -38.67 6.38 21.27
CA GLU A 242 -40.01 5.90 20.89
C GLU A 242 -41.06 6.96 21.16
N GLY A 243 -42.07 7.08 20.30
CA GLY A 243 -43.06 8.17 20.39
C GLY A 243 -42.47 9.54 20.02
N GLY A 244 -42.93 10.60 20.69
CA GLY A 244 -42.49 11.98 20.38
C GLY A 244 -42.77 12.40 18.95
N GLY A 245 -43.99 12.14 18.47
CA GLY A 245 -44.45 12.52 17.13
C GLY A 245 -44.15 11.52 16.00
N SER A 246 -43.62 10.33 16.30
CA SER A 246 -43.41 9.27 15.29
C SER A 246 -43.68 7.87 15.85
N ASP A 247 -44.42 7.06 15.07
CA ASP A 247 -44.73 5.66 15.37
C ASP A 247 -43.53 4.72 15.13
N THR A 248 -42.49 5.18 14.43
CA THR A 248 -41.29 4.40 14.15
C THR A 248 -40.24 4.66 15.22
N PRO A 249 -39.77 3.66 15.97
CA PRO A 249 -38.64 3.81 16.88
C PRO A 249 -37.38 4.28 16.15
N LEU A 250 -36.58 5.13 16.79
CA LEU A 250 -35.28 5.58 16.30
C LEU A 250 -34.18 5.10 17.25
N LEU A 251 -33.24 4.32 16.72
CA LEU A 251 -31.99 3.97 17.39
C LEU A 251 -30.90 4.94 16.98
N LEU A 252 -30.32 5.63 17.96
CA LEU A 252 -29.13 6.44 17.80
C LEU A 252 -27.91 5.66 18.27
N ILE A 253 -26.85 5.66 17.47
CA ILE A 253 -25.56 5.07 17.82
C ILE A 253 -24.49 6.16 17.75
N PHE A 254 -23.69 6.29 18.79
CA PHE A 254 -22.60 7.25 18.89
C PHE A 254 -21.26 6.51 18.97
N ALA A 255 -20.33 6.83 18.07
CA ALA A 255 -19.07 6.11 17.95
C ALA A 255 -17.88 7.06 17.68
N ASP A 256 -16.71 6.73 18.21
CA ASP A 256 -15.45 7.33 17.77
C ASP A 256 -14.93 6.64 16.51
N ASP A 257 -13.76 7.08 16.01
CA ASP A 257 -13.15 6.52 14.80
C ASP A 257 -13.00 4.97 14.89
N PRO A 258 -12.34 4.38 15.93
CA PRO A 258 -12.24 2.93 16.07
C PRO A 258 -13.58 2.17 16.09
N TRP A 259 -14.61 2.71 16.75
CA TRP A 259 -15.91 2.04 16.85
C TRP A 259 -16.74 2.20 15.57
N SER A 260 -16.64 3.35 14.90
CA SER A 260 -17.32 3.61 13.63
C SER A 260 -16.86 2.65 12.53
N LEU A 261 -15.58 2.27 12.53
CA LEU A 261 -14.99 1.28 11.62
C LEU A 261 -15.55 -0.16 11.80
N ARG A 262 -16.39 -0.40 12.82
CA ARG A 262 -17.00 -1.71 13.09
C ARG A 262 -18.50 -1.76 12.81
N LEU A 263 -19.06 -0.70 12.24
CA LEU A 263 -20.48 -0.60 11.87
C LEU A 263 -20.63 -0.75 10.36
N PHE A 264 -21.21 -1.86 9.92
CA PHE A 264 -21.33 -2.23 8.51
C PHE A 264 -22.80 -2.29 8.07
N PRO A 265 -23.29 -1.28 7.34
CA PRO A 265 -24.58 -1.34 6.66
C PRO A 265 -24.48 -2.18 5.38
N VAL A 266 -25.26 -3.26 5.30
CA VAL A 266 -25.31 -4.18 4.16
C VAL A 266 -26.73 -4.22 3.61
N ASP A 267 -26.89 -3.89 2.32
CA ASP A 267 -28.17 -3.97 1.64
C ASP A 267 -28.49 -5.42 1.26
N THR A 268 -29.71 -5.86 1.56
CA THR A 268 -30.20 -7.19 1.19
C THR A 268 -31.51 -7.05 0.40
N PRO A 269 -31.96 -8.10 -0.31
CA PRO A 269 -33.26 -8.06 -1.02
C PRO A 269 -34.46 -7.74 -0.11
N THR A 270 -34.36 -7.97 1.20
CA THR A 270 -35.43 -7.70 2.18
C THR A 270 -35.21 -6.41 2.98
N GLY A 271 -34.27 -5.56 2.57
CA GLY A 271 -33.91 -4.31 3.22
C GLY A 271 -32.52 -4.30 3.85
N PRO A 272 -32.07 -3.15 4.39
CA PRO A 272 -30.75 -3.03 4.96
C PRO A 272 -30.63 -3.78 6.29
N VAL A 273 -29.43 -4.30 6.54
CA VAL A 273 -28.97 -4.89 7.79
C VAL A 273 -27.80 -4.06 8.30
N LEU A 274 -27.77 -3.75 9.59
CA LEU A 274 -26.61 -3.15 10.24
C LEU A 274 -25.91 -4.19 11.11
N VAL A 275 -24.62 -4.42 10.88
CA VAL A 275 -23.79 -5.32 11.67
C VAL A 275 -22.78 -4.51 12.47
N TYR A 276 -22.72 -4.76 13.78
CA TYR A 276 -21.69 -4.23 14.67
C TYR A 276 -20.77 -5.35 15.16
N GLY A 277 -19.45 -5.11 15.16
CA GLY A 277 -18.50 -5.87 15.99
C GLY A 277 -17.25 -6.41 15.27
N PRO A 278 -17.37 -7.18 14.18
CA PRO A 278 -16.25 -7.71 13.40
C PRO A 278 -15.33 -6.63 12.83
N SER A 279 -14.11 -7.02 12.43
CA SER A 279 -13.15 -6.10 11.81
C SER A 279 -13.50 -5.76 10.36
N LEU A 280 -14.22 -6.66 9.69
CA LEU A 280 -14.78 -6.46 8.35
C LEU A 280 -15.99 -7.37 8.18
N VAL A 281 -17.07 -6.86 7.60
CA VAL A 281 -18.19 -7.67 7.09
C VAL A 281 -18.14 -7.65 5.56
N ARG A 282 -18.06 -8.82 4.94
CA ARG A 282 -17.99 -8.98 3.48
C ARG A 282 -19.35 -9.17 2.85
N GLY A 283 -20.26 -9.82 3.55
CA GLY A 283 -21.58 -10.11 3.03
C GLY A 283 -22.54 -10.61 4.08
N VAL A 284 -23.82 -10.34 3.84
CA VAL A 284 -24.95 -10.84 4.62
C VAL A 284 -25.96 -11.44 3.65
N THR A 285 -26.31 -12.70 3.87
CA THR A 285 -27.43 -13.35 3.17
C THR A 285 -28.50 -13.72 4.19
N LEU A 286 -29.76 -13.45 3.87
CA LEU A 286 -30.89 -13.77 4.74
C LEU A 286 -31.61 -15.00 4.16
N ASP A 287 -31.76 -16.03 4.98
CA ASP A 287 -32.50 -17.26 4.65
C ASP A 287 -33.45 -17.61 5.80
N GLY A 288 -34.76 -17.42 5.55
CA GLY A 288 -35.81 -17.53 6.57
C GLY A 288 -35.52 -16.63 7.79
N ALA A 289 -35.35 -17.26 8.95
CA ALA A 289 -35.05 -16.57 10.22
C ALA A 289 -33.54 -16.41 10.50
N THR A 290 -32.67 -16.83 9.57
CA THR A 290 -31.22 -16.88 9.78
C THR A 290 -30.51 -15.83 8.94
N ALA A 291 -29.63 -15.06 9.59
CA ALA A 291 -28.67 -14.20 8.91
C ALA A 291 -27.31 -14.90 8.78
N HIS A 292 -26.89 -15.11 7.55
CA HIS A 292 -25.59 -15.70 7.20
C HIS A 292 -24.58 -14.59 6.91
N LEU A 293 -23.68 -14.36 7.86
CA LEU A 293 -22.66 -13.32 7.78
C LEU A 293 -21.31 -13.94 7.44
N THR A 294 -20.57 -13.25 6.57
CA THR A 294 -19.19 -13.57 6.24
C THR A 294 -18.30 -12.36 6.43
N GLY A 295 -17.05 -12.58 6.82
CA GLY A 295 -16.09 -11.50 6.98
C GLY A 295 -14.88 -11.89 7.81
N ASP A 296 -14.23 -10.88 8.38
CA ASP A 296 -12.93 -11.03 9.00
C ASP A 296 -12.93 -10.63 10.47
N THR A 297 -12.18 -11.38 11.28
CA THR A 297 -11.97 -11.09 12.70
C THR A 297 -10.47 -11.11 13.02
N VAL A 298 -9.95 -10.00 13.53
CA VAL A 298 -8.55 -9.89 13.98
C VAL A 298 -8.46 -10.15 15.48
N LYS A 299 -9.17 -9.33 16.26
CA LYS A 299 -9.31 -9.50 17.72
C LYS A 299 -10.67 -10.11 18.01
N GLY A 300 -10.75 -10.88 19.10
CA GLY A 300 -12.04 -11.39 19.57
C GLY A 300 -13.01 -10.23 19.78
N THR A 301 -14.28 -10.44 19.45
CA THR A 301 -15.28 -9.37 19.48
C THR A 301 -16.68 -9.91 19.77
N GLY A 302 -17.53 -9.05 20.32
CA GLY A 302 -18.97 -9.28 20.33
C GLY A 302 -19.56 -9.09 18.93
N MET A 303 -20.85 -9.38 18.79
CA MET A 303 -21.57 -9.02 17.58
C MET A 303 -23.02 -8.68 17.90
N GLU A 304 -23.54 -7.64 17.25
CA GLU A 304 -24.96 -7.31 17.26
C GLU A 304 -25.41 -6.98 15.84
N VAL A 305 -26.59 -7.49 15.47
CA VAL A 305 -27.14 -7.34 14.13
C VAL A 305 -28.55 -6.78 14.24
N TRP A 306 -28.80 -5.66 13.56
CA TRP A 306 -30.14 -5.13 13.35
C TRP A 306 -30.57 -5.49 11.93
N GLY A 307 -31.75 -6.09 11.79
CA GLY A 307 -32.23 -6.59 10.51
C GLY A 307 -33.76 -6.64 10.43
N PRO A 308 -34.31 -7.23 9.36
CA PRO A 308 -35.75 -7.33 9.16
C PRO A 308 -36.43 -8.19 10.23
N ARG A 309 -37.75 -7.99 10.37
CA ARG A 309 -38.58 -8.72 11.35
C ARG A 309 -38.53 -10.23 11.08
N GLY A 310 -38.41 -11.02 12.14
CA GLY A 310 -38.38 -12.48 12.06
C GLY A 310 -36.97 -13.08 12.05
N MET A 311 -35.93 -12.24 11.91
CA MET A 311 -34.55 -12.67 12.14
C MET A 311 -34.38 -13.11 13.60
N ALA A 312 -33.88 -14.33 13.80
CA ALA A 312 -33.73 -14.95 15.12
C ALA A 312 -32.40 -15.70 15.30
N ARG A 313 -31.64 -15.93 14.22
CA ARG A 313 -30.37 -16.69 14.24
C ARG A 313 -29.30 -15.98 13.44
N ILE A 314 -28.05 -16.14 13.87
CA ILE A 314 -26.87 -15.63 13.16
C ILE A 314 -25.88 -16.77 12.94
N THR A 315 -25.30 -16.84 11.74
CA THR A 315 -24.06 -17.60 11.50
C THR A 315 -22.94 -16.67 11.11
N TRP A 316 -21.74 -16.86 11.64
CA TRP A 316 -20.52 -16.15 11.27
C TRP A 316 -19.54 -17.11 10.59
N ASN A 317 -19.17 -16.84 9.33
CA ASN A 317 -18.29 -17.70 8.53
C ASN A 317 -18.73 -19.19 8.58
N GLY A 318 -20.03 -19.42 8.43
CA GLY A 318 -20.65 -20.75 8.46
C GLY A 318 -20.85 -21.37 9.85
N ARG A 319 -20.37 -20.73 10.93
CA ARG A 319 -20.54 -21.22 12.30
C ARG A 319 -21.74 -20.56 12.97
N PRO A 320 -22.71 -21.32 13.53
CA PRO A 320 -23.84 -20.75 14.25
C PRO A 320 -23.39 -20.10 15.55
N LEU A 321 -24.00 -18.96 15.87
CA LEU A 321 -23.80 -18.28 17.15
C LEU A 321 -25.06 -18.40 17.99
N ARG A 322 -24.89 -18.50 19.32
CA ARG A 322 -25.99 -18.31 20.26
C ARG A 322 -26.32 -16.83 20.29
N THR A 323 -27.62 -16.52 20.22
CA THR A 323 -28.07 -15.13 20.08
C THR A 323 -29.31 -14.86 20.89
N SER A 324 -29.38 -13.65 21.43
CA SER A 324 -30.52 -13.14 22.19
C SER A 324 -30.99 -11.79 21.64
N PRO A 325 -32.31 -11.53 21.56
CA PRO A 325 -32.83 -10.20 21.24
C PRO A 325 -32.37 -9.16 22.28
N THR A 326 -32.14 -7.93 21.83
CA THR A 326 -31.73 -6.81 22.71
C THR A 326 -32.86 -5.79 22.89
N PRO A 327 -32.90 -5.04 24.01
CA PRO A 327 -33.80 -3.90 24.17
C PRO A 327 -33.64 -2.83 23.08
N MET A 328 -32.46 -2.77 22.43
CA MET A 328 -32.15 -1.88 21.32
C MET A 328 -32.65 -2.41 19.96
N GLY A 329 -33.48 -3.46 19.94
CA GLY A 329 -34.10 -4.00 18.73
C GLY A 329 -33.17 -4.84 17.85
N GLY A 330 -31.96 -5.15 18.33
CA GLY A 330 -30.99 -5.98 17.63
C GLY A 330 -31.03 -7.44 18.09
N LEU A 331 -30.26 -8.27 17.40
CA LEU A 331 -29.96 -9.64 17.78
C LEU A 331 -28.47 -9.72 18.12
N ARG A 332 -28.14 -9.95 19.40
CA ARG A 332 -26.77 -9.96 19.91
C ARG A 332 -26.26 -11.37 20.09
N ALA A 333 -25.00 -11.62 19.73
CA ALA A 333 -24.31 -12.86 20.01
C ALA A 333 -23.99 -12.98 21.50
N ASP A 334 -24.38 -14.09 22.12
CA ASP A 334 -24.22 -14.33 23.54
C ASP A 334 -22.79 -14.69 23.89
N MET A 335 -22.35 -14.25 25.07
CA MET A 335 -21.03 -14.60 25.60
C MET A 335 -20.91 -16.11 25.80
N PRO A 336 -19.80 -16.74 25.37
CA PRO A 336 -19.53 -18.14 25.66
C PRO A 336 -19.46 -18.40 27.17
N THR A 337 -19.77 -19.64 27.58
CA THR A 337 -19.68 -20.06 28.99
C THR A 337 -18.23 -20.17 29.49
N ALA A 338 -17.27 -20.34 28.58
CA ALA A 338 -15.86 -20.37 28.89
C ALA A 338 -15.35 -18.95 29.17
N SER A 339 -14.71 -18.75 30.33
CA SER A 339 -14.18 -17.45 30.73
C SER A 339 -13.11 -16.94 29.74
N GLY A 340 -13.11 -15.64 29.47
CA GLY A 340 -12.14 -14.99 28.59
C GLY A 340 -12.36 -15.17 27.09
N GLN A 341 -13.43 -15.86 26.67
CA GLN A 341 -13.78 -15.99 25.25
C GLN A 341 -14.84 -14.96 24.84
N LEU A 342 -14.73 -14.47 23.61
CA LEU A 342 -15.75 -13.62 22.97
C LEU A 342 -16.55 -14.44 21.95
N PRO A 343 -17.80 -14.06 21.65
CA PRO A 343 -18.68 -14.83 20.77
C PRO A 343 -18.06 -15.07 19.38
N VAL A 344 -17.35 -14.06 18.87
CA VAL A 344 -16.54 -14.18 17.66
C VAL A 344 -15.06 -14.21 18.08
N PRO A 345 -14.35 -15.34 17.87
CA PRO A 345 -12.98 -15.51 18.37
C PRO A 345 -11.96 -14.68 17.58
N ALA A 346 -10.83 -14.36 18.21
CA ALA A 346 -9.67 -13.76 17.55
C ALA A 346 -9.08 -14.69 16.49
N VAL A 347 -8.26 -14.13 15.60
CA VAL A 347 -7.46 -14.93 14.66
C VAL A 347 -6.54 -15.91 15.40
N GLY A 348 -6.40 -17.12 14.86
CA GLY A 348 -5.45 -18.12 15.37
C GLY A 348 -3.99 -17.70 15.16
N GLN A 349 -3.08 -18.36 15.88
CA GLN A 349 -1.64 -18.09 15.74
C GLN A 349 -1.14 -18.52 14.35
N VAL A 350 -0.47 -17.63 13.64
CA VAL A 350 0.26 -17.96 12.40
C VAL A 350 1.73 -18.20 12.73
N ARG A 351 2.26 -19.36 12.35
CA ARG A 351 3.67 -19.72 12.53
C ARG A 351 4.41 -19.64 11.19
N LEU A 352 5.52 -18.92 11.17
CA LEU A 352 6.38 -18.79 10.00
C LEU A 352 7.66 -19.62 10.21
N PRO A 353 8.12 -20.38 9.21
CA PRO A 353 9.37 -21.12 9.29
C PRO A 353 10.57 -20.17 9.24
N ALA A 354 11.68 -20.58 9.85
CA ALA A 354 12.98 -19.97 9.57
C ALA A 354 13.42 -20.30 8.14
N LEU A 355 14.15 -19.39 7.50
CA LEU A 355 14.76 -19.62 6.18
C LEU A 355 16.18 -20.15 6.39
N GLY A 356 16.49 -21.29 5.77
CA GLY A 356 17.79 -21.97 5.90
C GLY A 356 18.09 -22.84 4.68
N ASN A 357 19.06 -23.75 4.77
CA ASN A 357 19.46 -24.64 3.67
C ASN A 357 19.73 -23.87 2.36
N TRP A 358 20.47 -22.76 2.49
CA TRP A 358 20.75 -21.90 1.35
C TRP A 358 21.76 -22.55 0.42
N ARG A 359 21.49 -22.43 -0.87
CA ARG A 359 22.37 -22.84 -1.96
C ARG A 359 22.80 -21.60 -2.71
N ARG A 360 24.05 -21.56 -3.18
CA ARG A 360 24.57 -20.41 -3.91
C ARG A 360 25.26 -20.78 -5.21
N ARG A 361 25.31 -19.81 -6.12
CA ARG A 361 26.14 -19.87 -7.32
C ARG A 361 26.55 -18.49 -7.78
N ASN A 362 27.84 -18.30 -8.02
CA ASN A 362 28.35 -17.10 -8.68
C ASN A 362 27.95 -17.13 -10.16
N GLU A 363 27.53 -15.97 -10.66
CA GLU A 363 27.33 -15.71 -12.09
C GLU A 363 28.57 -14.94 -12.63
N ASN A 364 28.44 -14.25 -13.77
CA ASN A 364 29.40 -13.44 -14.49
C ASN A 364 30.28 -14.27 -15.43
N PHE A 365 29.73 -15.37 -15.97
CA PHE A 365 30.39 -16.13 -17.04
C PHE A 365 30.65 -15.23 -18.26
N GLU A 366 29.77 -14.25 -18.48
CA GLU A 366 29.89 -13.19 -19.47
C GLU A 366 31.12 -12.30 -19.31
N ALA A 367 31.82 -12.33 -18.17
CA ALA A 367 33.06 -11.59 -18.01
C ALA A 367 34.26 -12.32 -18.62
N LEU A 368 34.19 -13.66 -18.73
CA LEU A 368 35.31 -14.49 -19.15
C LEU A 368 35.69 -14.22 -20.62
N PRO A 369 36.99 -14.25 -20.97
CA PRO A 369 37.46 -13.94 -22.31
C PRO A 369 36.96 -14.95 -23.35
N ASP A 370 36.82 -16.21 -22.97
CA ASP A 370 36.40 -17.34 -23.82
C ASP A 370 34.88 -17.59 -23.83
N TYR A 371 34.09 -16.78 -23.12
CA TYR A 371 32.63 -16.89 -23.15
C TYR A 371 32.07 -16.68 -24.56
N ASP A 372 31.27 -17.64 -25.01
CA ASP A 372 30.60 -17.60 -26.32
C ASP A 372 29.38 -16.67 -26.28
N ASP A 373 29.52 -15.52 -26.94
CA ASP A 373 28.49 -14.50 -27.14
C ASP A 373 28.01 -14.44 -28.61
N SER A 374 28.27 -15.49 -29.41
CA SER A 374 27.88 -15.54 -30.82
C SER A 374 26.37 -15.39 -31.04
N GLY A 375 25.56 -15.79 -30.05
CA GLY A 375 24.10 -15.59 -30.01
C GLY A 375 23.63 -14.21 -29.54
N TRP A 376 24.52 -13.31 -29.10
CA TRP A 376 24.13 -11.97 -28.65
C TRP A 376 23.88 -11.03 -29.81
N THR A 377 23.06 -10.01 -29.57
CA THR A 377 22.73 -9.00 -30.57
C THR A 377 23.97 -8.14 -30.88
N PRO A 378 24.41 -8.04 -32.14
CA PRO A 378 25.48 -7.12 -32.52
C PRO A 378 25.00 -5.66 -32.40
N ALA A 379 25.88 -4.78 -31.91
CA ALA A 379 25.61 -3.35 -31.86
C ALA A 379 26.03 -2.68 -33.17
N ASP A 380 25.20 -2.81 -34.20
CA ASP A 380 25.47 -2.38 -35.58
C ASP A 380 24.68 -1.14 -36.02
N ARG A 381 23.84 -0.60 -35.13
CA ARG A 381 23.03 0.60 -35.43
C ARG A 381 23.84 1.87 -35.31
N THR A 382 23.55 2.83 -36.18
CA THR A 382 24.20 4.15 -36.19
C THR A 382 23.25 5.30 -35.84
N GLY A 383 21.97 5.01 -35.61
CA GLY A 383 20.94 5.99 -35.27
C GLY A 383 19.95 5.41 -34.27
N SER A 384 19.32 6.29 -33.48
CA SER A 384 18.38 5.94 -32.42
C SER A 384 17.16 6.87 -32.47
N TYR A 385 16.02 6.38 -31.98
CA TYR A 385 14.83 7.17 -31.71
C TYR A 385 14.82 7.78 -30.30
N SER A 386 15.86 7.55 -29.51
CA SER A 386 16.05 8.19 -28.22
C SER A 386 16.28 9.70 -28.36
N VAL A 387 15.90 10.46 -27.33
CA VAL A 387 16.31 11.87 -27.18
C VAL A 387 17.78 12.01 -26.75
N THR A 388 18.45 10.91 -26.40
CA THR A 388 19.87 10.91 -26.07
C THR A 388 20.70 10.87 -27.36
N PRO A 389 21.65 11.81 -27.56
CA PRO A 389 22.47 11.84 -28.76
C PRO A 389 23.43 10.65 -28.82
N VAL A 390 23.58 10.07 -30.00
CA VAL A 390 24.59 9.04 -30.29
C VAL A 390 25.92 9.74 -30.60
N PRO A 391 27.02 9.45 -29.87
CA PRO A 391 28.32 10.04 -30.14
C PRO A 391 28.78 9.77 -31.58
N LYS A 392 29.30 10.80 -32.25
CA LYS A 392 29.76 10.68 -33.65
C LYS A 392 30.82 9.59 -33.78
N GLY A 393 30.59 8.65 -34.70
CA GLY A 393 31.55 7.57 -35.00
C GLY A 393 31.47 6.37 -34.05
N GLN A 394 30.54 6.36 -33.10
CA GLN A 394 30.27 5.20 -32.24
C GLN A 394 28.97 4.50 -32.68
N PRO A 395 28.85 3.17 -32.49
CA PRO A 395 27.56 2.50 -32.64
C PRO A 395 26.61 2.93 -31.53
N VAL A 396 25.31 2.73 -31.75
CA VAL A 396 24.30 2.86 -30.69
C VAL A 396 24.53 1.76 -29.67
N LEU A 397 24.64 2.12 -28.39
CA LEU A 397 24.75 1.18 -27.27
C LEU A 397 23.51 1.22 -26.36
N PHE A 398 22.48 1.98 -26.72
CA PHE A 398 21.27 2.11 -25.93
C PHE A 398 20.47 0.81 -25.98
N ALA A 399 20.11 0.25 -24.82
CA ALA A 399 19.54 -1.08 -24.72
C ALA A 399 18.17 -1.21 -25.42
N ASP A 400 17.32 -0.17 -25.32
CA ASP A 400 15.98 -0.15 -25.91
C ASP A 400 15.99 -0.25 -27.45
N ASP A 401 17.02 0.31 -28.10
CA ASP A 401 17.16 0.18 -29.55
C ASP A 401 17.23 -1.30 -29.94
N TYR A 402 17.84 -2.16 -29.12
CA TYR A 402 17.98 -3.59 -29.41
C TYR A 402 16.89 -4.46 -28.79
N GLY A 403 15.79 -3.85 -28.31
CA GLY A 403 14.64 -4.57 -27.74
C GLY A 403 14.83 -5.01 -26.29
N PHE A 404 15.79 -4.41 -25.57
CA PHE A 404 16.06 -4.71 -24.16
C PHE A 404 15.59 -3.55 -23.27
N HIS A 405 14.37 -3.68 -22.75
CA HIS A 405 13.64 -2.63 -22.07
C HIS A 405 13.77 -2.70 -20.55
N TYR A 406 14.04 -3.89 -19.98
CA TYR A 406 13.94 -4.10 -18.54
C TYR A 406 15.20 -4.69 -17.89
N GLY A 407 15.48 -4.23 -16.68
CA GLY A 407 16.55 -4.72 -15.84
C GLY A 407 17.96 -4.62 -16.41
N ASP A 408 18.80 -5.53 -15.93
CA ASP A 408 20.23 -5.58 -16.23
C ASP A 408 20.49 -5.88 -17.72
N VAL A 409 21.53 -5.28 -18.28
CA VAL A 409 22.00 -5.55 -19.66
C VAL A 409 23.51 -5.74 -19.65
N TRP A 410 23.96 -6.75 -20.39
CA TRP A 410 25.38 -7.00 -20.61
C TRP A 410 25.83 -6.44 -21.96
N TYR A 411 27.05 -5.90 -21.97
CA TYR A 411 27.79 -5.49 -23.15
C TYR A 411 29.12 -6.23 -23.21
N ARG A 412 29.51 -6.71 -24.39
CA ARG A 412 30.82 -7.29 -24.65
C ARG A 412 31.47 -6.59 -25.85
N GLY A 413 32.57 -5.90 -25.59
CA GLY A 413 33.38 -5.21 -26.57
C GLY A 413 34.66 -6.00 -26.85
N ARG A 414 34.80 -6.55 -28.05
CA ARG A 414 36.06 -7.14 -28.52
C ARG A 414 36.94 -6.04 -29.08
N LEU A 415 38.09 -5.83 -28.46
CA LEU A 415 39.04 -4.76 -28.76
C LEU A 415 40.25 -5.34 -29.50
N THR A 416 40.44 -4.92 -30.75
CA THR A 416 41.70 -5.09 -31.47
C THR A 416 42.56 -3.84 -31.35
N ASP A 417 43.87 -3.96 -31.54
CA ASP A 417 44.82 -2.83 -31.44
C ASP A 417 44.80 -2.16 -30.04
N ALA A 418 44.64 -2.98 -28.99
CA ALA A 418 44.47 -2.54 -27.59
C ALA A 418 45.74 -2.74 -26.72
N ALA A 419 46.92 -2.87 -27.34
CA ALA A 419 48.17 -3.11 -26.62
C ALA A 419 48.57 -1.93 -25.72
N ASP A 420 48.34 -0.71 -26.19
CA ASP A 420 48.69 0.53 -25.50
C ASP A 420 47.51 1.11 -24.69
N LEU A 421 46.44 0.34 -24.47
CA LEU A 421 45.25 0.82 -23.75
C LEU A 421 45.60 1.12 -22.28
N GLU A 422 45.51 2.39 -21.90
CA GLU A 422 45.78 2.87 -20.53
C GLU A 422 44.52 2.90 -19.67
N SER A 423 43.40 3.37 -20.23
CA SER A 423 42.14 3.49 -19.50
C SER A 423 40.93 3.44 -20.43
N VAL A 424 39.79 3.11 -19.86
CA VAL A 424 38.48 3.15 -20.51
C VAL A 424 37.52 4.03 -19.72
N SER A 425 36.80 4.91 -20.40
CA SER A 425 35.70 5.69 -19.84
C SER A 425 34.38 5.20 -20.43
N LEU A 426 33.43 4.90 -19.55
CA LEU A 426 32.13 4.34 -19.88
C LEU A 426 31.04 5.33 -19.46
N ALA A 427 30.46 6.04 -20.43
CA ALA A 427 29.27 6.86 -20.19
C ALA A 427 28.04 5.96 -20.22
N TYR A 428 27.12 6.16 -19.27
CA TYR A 428 25.94 5.30 -19.13
C TYR A 428 24.76 6.05 -18.50
N SER A 429 23.56 5.51 -18.72
CA SER A 429 22.29 6.01 -18.16
C SER A 429 21.43 4.88 -17.63
N THR A 430 20.87 5.03 -16.43
CA THR A 430 20.17 3.93 -15.75
C THR A 430 18.94 4.36 -14.95
N GLY A 431 18.60 5.65 -14.86
CA GLY A 431 17.63 6.12 -13.86
C GLY A 431 18.21 6.10 -12.43
N THR A 432 17.46 6.50 -11.39
CA THR A 432 18.04 6.59 -10.03
C THR A 432 18.56 5.23 -9.56
N GLN A 433 19.61 5.17 -8.74
CA GLN A 433 20.07 3.92 -8.12
C GLN A 433 20.58 2.82 -9.08
N GLY A 434 20.80 3.10 -10.36
CA GLY A 434 21.51 2.17 -11.22
C GLY A 434 23.00 2.06 -10.91
N LEU A 435 23.65 1.05 -11.49
CA LEU A 435 25.10 0.85 -11.41
C LEU A 435 25.68 0.30 -12.70
N LEU A 436 27.00 0.37 -12.81
CA LEU A 436 27.80 -0.22 -13.87
C LEU A 436 28.94 -1.01 -13.24
N MET A 437 29.18 -2.23 -13.69
CA MET A 437 30.34 -3.06 -13.34
C MET A 437 31.11 -3.40 -14.61
N ALA A 438 32.43 -3.30 -14.59
CA ALA A 438 33.28 -3.59 -15.73
C ALA A 438 34.34 -4.66 -15.41
N TRP A 439 34.65 -5.47 -16.42
CA TRP A 439 35.72 -6.47 -16.41
C TRP A 439 36.52 -6.42 -17.71
N LEU A 440 37.81 -6.71 -17.63
CA LEU A 440 38.67 -6.88 -18.80
C LEU A 440 39.31 -8.27 -18.75
N ASP A 441 39.03 -9.08 -19.77
CA ASP A 441 39.46 -10.49 -19.87
C ASP A 441 39.12 -11.34 -18.64
N GLY A 442 37.96 -11.07 -18.01
CA GLY A 442 37.51 -11.75 -16.79
C GLY A 442 37.91 -11.05 -15.49
N GLU A 443 38.88 -10.14 -15.51
CA GLU A 443 39.36 -9.45 -14.30
C GLU A 443 38.52 -8.20 -14.00
N PRO A 444 38.06 -7.99 -12.74
CA PRO A 444 37.29 -6.80 -12.38
C PRO A 444 38.09 -5.50 -12.55
N LEU A 445 37.53 -4.54 -13.29
CA LEU A 445 38.05 -3.17 -13.37
C LEU A 445 37.47 -2.27 -12.27
N GLY A 446 36.24 -2.54 -11.85
CA GLY A 446 35.56 -1.79 -10.80
C GLY A 446 34.07 -1.62 -11.06
N THR A 447 33.41 -1.00 -10.08
CA THR A 447 31.99 -0.68 -10.10
C THR A 447 31.79 0.82 -9.91
N HIS A 448 30.92 1.41 -10.72
CA HIS A 448 30.45 2.78 -10.53
C HIS A 448 28.95 2.76 -10.20
N ARG A 449 28.54 3.52 -9.17
CA ARG A 449 27.15 3.64 -8.73
C ARG A 449 26.64 5.04 -9.02
N LEU A 450 25.39 5.16 -9.44
CA LEU A 450 24.76 6.48 -9.45
C LEU A 450 24.56 6.98 -8.02
N PRO A 451 24.64 8.31 -7.81
CA PRO A 451 24.44 8.91 -6.50
C PRO A 451 23.02 8.66 -5.96
N VAL A 452 22.90 8.72 -4.63
CA VAL A 452 21.61 8.62 -3.96
C VAL A 452 20.82 9.93 -4.10
N PRO A 453 19.55 9.91 -4.55
CA PRO A 453 18.75 11.12 -4.62
C PRO A 453 18.49 11.73 -3.25
N ASP A 454 18.61 13.05 -3.15
CA ASP A 454 18.16 13.87 -2.02
C ASP A 454 16.81 14.54 -2.32
N ARG A 455 16.30 15.38 -1.40
CA ARG A 455 15.03 16.12 -1.61
C ARG A 455 15.03 16.99 -2.87
N SER A 456 16.17 17.57 -3.25
CA SER A 456 16.30 18.46 -4.41
C SER A 456 16.32 17.70 -5.74
N THR A 457 16.74 16.43 -5.70
CA THR A 457 16.92 15.56 -6.88
C THR A 457 15.95 14.38 -6.91
N ALA A 458 15.06 14.23 -5.91
CA ALA A 458 14.11 13.12 -5.80
C ALA A 458 13.19 12.96 -7.01
N ARG A 459 12.88 14.07 -7.70
CA ARG A 459 12.07 14.11 -8.92
C ARG A 459 12.89 14.13 -10.21
N ARG A 460 14.22 14.07 -10.11
CA ARG A 460 15.07 13.93 -11.30
C ARG A 460 14.72 12.61 -11.97
N GLY A 461 14.33 12.71 -13.23
CA GLY A 461 14.03 11.58 -14.11
C GLY A 461 15.28 10.75 -14.37
N SER A 462 15.87 10.97 -15.53
CA SER A 462 17.05 10.25 -15.97
C SER A 462 18.31 10.69 -15.24
N TRP A 463 19.20 9.72 -15.03
CA TRP A 463 20.49 9.90 -14.41
C TRP A 463 21.56 9.34 -15.34
N THR A 464 22.64 10.09 -15.50
CA THR A 464 23.78 9.76 -16.35
C THR A 464 25.07 9.97 -15.57
N ALA A 465 26.07 9.15 -15.85
CA ALA A 465 27.42 9.32 -15.31
C ALA A 465 28.44 8.76 -16.31
N THR A 466 29.72 9.07 -16.07
CA THR A 466 30.86 8.47 -16.75
C THR A 466 31.72 7.77 -15.70
N ALA A 467 32.04 6.51 -15.94
CA ALA A 467 32.91 5.71 -15.09
C ALA A 467 34.27 5.53 -15.78
N ASP A 468 35.33 5.99 -15.14
CA ASP A 468 36.70 5.87 -15.63
C ASP A 468 37.40 4.72 -14.91
N PHE A 469 38.03 3.82 -15.68
CA PHE A 469 38.77 2.67 -15.17
C PHE A 469 40.15 2.60 -15.81
N ASP A 470 41.17 2.47 -14.96
CA ASP A 470 42.52 2.15 -15.41
C ASP A 470 42.57 0.71 -15.91
N VAL A 471 43.31 0.48 -16.99
CA VAL A 471 43.43 -0.82 -17.63
C VAL A 471 44.76 -1.47 -17.24
N PRO A 472 44.74 -2.73 -16.73
CA PRO A 472 45.97 -3.44 -16.46
C PRO A 472 46.71 -3.79 -17.76
N PRO A 473 48.06 -3.91 -17.71
CA PRO A 473 48.86 -4.26 -18.87
C PRO A 473 48.42 -5.60 -19.49
N PRO A 474 48.61 -5.80 -20.81
CA PRO A 474 48.11 -6.97 -21.51
C PRO A 474 48.66 -8.27 -20.95
N THR A 475 47.75 -9.20 -20.61
CA THR A 475 48.06 -10.53 -20.07
C THR A 475 48.28 -11.59 -21.16
N GLY A 476 48.42 -11.17 -22.43
CA GLY A 476 48.64 -12.06 -23.58
C GLY A 476 47.37 -12.49 -24.34
N HIS A 477 46.17 -12.06 -23.92
CA HIS A 477 44.92 -12.29 -24.64
C HIS A 477 44.75 -11.29 -25.79
N ALA A 478 44.50 -11.78 -27.01
CA ALA A 478 44.17 -10.97 -28.18
C ALA A 478 43.07 -11.65 -29.00
N PRO A 479 41.96 -10.97 -29.35
CA PRO A 479 41.57 -9.61 -28.92
C PRO A 479 41.29 -9.52 -27.42
N ARG A 480 41.45 -8.32 -26.83
CA ARG A 480 41.05 -8.06 -25.44
C ARG A 480 39.51 -8.00 -25.37
N VAL A 481 38.93 -8.46 -24.28
CA VAL A 481 37.47 -8.51 -24.12
C VAL A 481 37.03 -7.65 -22.93
N LEU A 482 36.40 -6.51 -23.23
CA LEU A 482 35.77 -5.65 -22.24
C LEU A 482 34.32 -6.08 -22.04
N SER A 483 33.99 -6.52 -20.83
CA SER A 483 32.63 -6.92 -20.46
C SER A 483 32.06 -5.92 -19.46
N VAL A 484 30.84 -5.44 -19.72
CA VAL A 484 30.19 -4.41 -18.89
C VAL A 484 28.78 -4.86 -18.56
N LEU A 485 28.45 -4.90 -17.27
CA LEU A 485 27.09 -5.09 -16.77
C LEU A 485 26.53 -3.73 -16.36
N VAL A 486 25.41 -3.33 -16.93
CA VAL A 486 24.69 -2.12 -16.54
C VAL A 486 23.36 -2.49 -15.92
N ARG A 487 23.19 -2.18 -14.62
CA ARG A 487 21.91 -2.26 -13.93
C ARG A 487 21.11 -1.00 -14.19
N ARG A 488 20.06 -1.13 -14.99
CA ARG A 488 19.14 -0.05 -15.32
C ARG A 488 17.89 -0.18 -14.46
N MET A 489 17.40 0.95 -13.98
CA MET A 489 16.00 1.09 -13.58
C MET A 489 15.14 1.39 -14.82
N ALA A 490 13.82 1.31 -14.65
CA ALA A 490 12.85 1.53 -15.71
C ALA A 490 12.91 2.96 -16.30
N HIS A 491 11.99 3.25 -17.22
CA HIS A 491 11.90 4.55 -17.88
C HIS A 491 11.20 5.58 -17.01
N ASP A 492 11.50 6.85 -17.29
CA ASP A 492 10.86 7.95 -16.59
C ASP A 492 9.41 8.11 -17.00
N MET A 493 8.60 8.63 -16.07
CA MET A 493 7.30 9.18 -16.42
C MET A 493 7.47 10.36 -17.39
N ASP A 494 6.44 10.62 -18.19
CA ASP A 494 6.41 11.74 -19.13
C ASP A 494 5.21 12.66 -18.91
N GLY A 495 4.94 13.01 -17.65
CA GLY A 495 3.86 13.91 -17.28
C GLY A 495 4.03 15.34 -17.85
N GLY A 496 5.25 15.69 -18.26
CA GLY A 496 5.56 16.97 -18.90
C GLY A 496 5.54 16.95 -20.43
N SER A 497 5.26 15.80 -21.07
CA SER A 497 5.30 15.63 -22.54
C SER A 497 6.62 16.08 -23.17
N ALA A 498 7.73 15.76 -22.51
CA ALA A 498 9.09 16.13 -22.91
C ALA A 498 9.88 14.94 -23.49
N ASP A 499 9.22 13.83 -23.81
CA ASP A 499 9.84 12.58 -24.25
C ASP A 499 10.88 12.04 -23.24
N SER A 500 10.71 12.36 -21.94
CA SER A 500 11.62 11.88 -20.88
C SER A 500 11.64 10.35 -20.77
N HIS A 501 10.54 9.70 -21.14
CA HIS A 501 10.45 8.25 -21.22
C HIS A 501 11.33 7.64 -22.33
N LYS A 502 11.80 8.44 -23.31
CA LYS A 502 12.66 8.01 -24.42
C LYS A 502 14.15 8.23 -24.15
N VAL A 503 14.54 8.73 -22.98
CA VAL A 503 15.96 8.86 -22.63
C VAL A 503 16.60 7.47 -22.62
N ALA A 504 17.77 7.34 -23.24
CA ALA A 504 18.47 6.08 -23.37
C ALA A 504 18.70 5.41 -22.00
N ARG A 505 18.75 4.08 -22.00
CA ARG A 505 19.16 3.25 -20.87
C ARG A 505 20.30 2.34 -21.31
N GLY A 506 21.27 2.10 -20.44
CA GLY A 506 22.46 1.31 -20.73
C GLY A 506 23.71 2.16 -20.96
N LEU A 507 24.68 1.64 -21.71
CA LEU A 507 25.86 2.40 -22.15
C LEU A 507 25.44 3.46 -23.18
N THR A 508 26.00 4.66 -23.07
CA THR A 508 25.73 5.77 -23.99
C THR A 508 26.97 6.22 -24.77
N ALA A 509 28.17 5.97 -24.25
CA ALA A 509 29.42 6.19 -24.97
C ALA A 509 30.55 5.36 -24.36
N VAL A 510 31.55 5.05 -25.17
CA VAL A 510 32.83 4.49 -24.71
C VAL A 510 33.98 5.30 -25.28
N THR A 511 34.94 5.68 -24.45
CA THR A 511 36.18 6.33 -24.88
C THR A 511 37.40 5.61 -24.30
N PHE A 512 38.47 5.57 -25.08
CA PHE A 512 39.72 4.90 -24.74
C PHE A 512 40.86 5.92 -24.66
N LYS A 513 41.83 5.70 -23.77
CA LYS A 513 43.06 6.48 -23.64
C LYS A 513 44.29 5.58 -23.76
N GLY A 514 45.42 6.13 -24.21
CA GLY A 514 46.68 5.39 -24.41
C GLY A 514 46.78 4.68 -25.77
N GLY A 515 45.65 4.45 -26.44
CA GLY A 515 45.58 3.88 -27.78
C GLY A 515 44.25 4.21 -28.48
N SER A 516 44.02 3.63 -29.66
CA SER A 516 42.77 3.78 -30.42
C SER A 516 42.25 2.42 -30.88
N PRO A 517 41.86 1.54 -29.95
CA PRO A 517 41.43 0.20 -30.28
C PRO A 517 40.16 0.21 -31.14
N LYS A 518 40.05 -0.74 -32.06
CA LYS A 518 38.79 -0.97 -32.77
C LYS A 518 37.91 -1.86 -31.92
N ALA A 519 36.74 -1.35 -31.55
CA ALA A 519 35.78 -2.06 -30.72
C ALA A 519 34.62 -2.61 -31.56
N SER A 520 34.36 -3.90 -31.44
CA SER A 520 33.13 -4.52 -31.94
C SER A 520 32.27 -4.95 -30.75
N TRP A 521 31.05 -4.44 -30.70
CA TRP A 521 30.17 -4.56 -29.55
C TRP A 521 29.03 -5.54 -29.80
N ARG A 522 28.72 -6.31 -28.77
CA ARG A 522 27.50 -7.12 -28.65
C ARG A 522 26.83 -6.81 -27.34
N LEU A 523 25.51 -6.97 -27.30
CA LEU A 523 24.72 -6.78 -26.09
C LEU A 523 23.63 -7.83 -25.91
N GLN A 524 23.31 -8.10 -24.65
CA GLN A 524 22.30 -9.05 -24.23
C GLN A 524 21.58 -8.54 -22.99
N GLY A 525 20.29 -8.21 -23.13
CA GLY A 525 19.39 -7.95 -22.02
C GLY A 525 18.51 -9.15 -21.72
N GLU A 526 17.24 -8.89 -21.39
CA GLU A 526 16.23 -9.91 -21.14
C GLU A 526 16.00 -10.83 -22.34
N THR A 527 15.47 -12.03 -22.07
CA THR A 527 15.00 -12.95 -23.11
C THR A 527 13.57 -12.61 -23.54
N ALA A 528 13.00 -13.41 -24.45
CA ALA A 528 11.58 -13.34 -24.77
C ALA A 528 10.72 -13.30 -23.48
N PRO A 529 9.64 -12.49 -23.46
CA PRO A 529 8.76 -12.38 -22.29
C PRO A 529 8.26 -13.73 -21.80
N ASP A 530 8.25 -13.91 -20.47
CA ASP A 530 7.59 -15.06 -19.85
C ASP A 530 6.07 -14.95 -20.11
N PRO A 531 5.43 -15.95 -20.75
CA PRO A 531 4.01 -15.85 -21.12
C PRO A 531 3.07 -15.82 -19.90
N VAL A 532 3.52 -16.26 -18.73
CA VAL A 532 2.75 -16.22 -17.48
C VAL A 532 3.07 -14.95 -16.68
N ARG A 533 4.36 -14.60 -16.58
CA ARG A 533 4.84 -13.49 -15.72
C ARG A 533 4.98 -12.16 -16.45
N GLY A 534 4.82 -12.14 -17.77
CA GLY A 534 4.92 -10.95 -18.60
C GLY A 534 6.35 -10.45 -18.83
N PRO A 535 6.48 -9.36 -19.61
CA PRO A 535 7.79 -8.83 -20.03
C PRO A 535 8.58 -8.16 -18.91
N LEU A 536 7.92 -7.73 -17.84
CA LEU A 536 8.53 -6.98 -16.74
C LEU A 536 9.16 -7.85 -15.66
N ASN A 537 8.97 -9.18 -15.70
CA ASN A 537 9.42 -10.05 -14.61
C ASN A 537 10.95 -10.17 -14.58
N ASN A 538 11.55 -10.37 -15.75
CA ASN A 538 12.97 -10.70 -15.89
C ASN A 538 13.73 -9.53 -16.52
N GLY A 539 14.94 -9.30 -16.01
CA GLY A 539 15.98 -8.55 -16.69
C GLY A 539 16.93 -9.48 -17.45
N GLY A 540 18.13 -8.98 -17.70
CA GLY A 540 19.16 -9.67 -18.48
C GLY A 540 20.28 -10.32 -17.67
N LEU A 541 20.13 -10.63 -16.38
CA LEU A 541 21.14 -11.45 -15.69
C LEU A 541 21.15 -12.89 -16.25
N TYR A 542 22.31 -13.55 -16.34
CA TYR A 542 22.45 -14.94 -16.76
C TYR A 542 21.48 -15.87 -16.02
N GLY A 543 21.39 -15.76 -14.69
CA GLY A 543 20.49 -16.56 -13.89
C GLY A 543 19.01 -16.29 -14.20
N GLU A 544 18.65 -15.07 -14.60
CA GLU A 544 17.32 -14.78 -15.13
C GLU A 544 17.11 -15.48 -16.48
N ARG A 545 18.04 -15.31 -17.43
CA ARG A 545 17.97 -15.92 -18.78
C ARG A 545 18.03 -17.45 -18.76
N LYS A 546 18.59 -18.06 -17.70
CA LYS A 546 18.68 -19.52 -17.50
C LYS A 546 17.64 -20.07 -16.53
N GLY A 547 16.73 -19.24 -16.01
CA GLY A 547 15.63 -19.67 -15.15
C GLY A 547 16.05 -20.12 -13.75
N TRP A 548 17.16 -19.63 -13.20
CA TRP A 548 17.64 -19.96 -11.85
C TRP A 548 16.63 -19.55 -10.77
N HIS A 549 15.81 -18.54 -11.03
CA HIS A 549 14.76 -18.05 -10.15
C HIS A 549 13.49 -18.94 -10.15
N LEU A 550 13.35 -19.86 -11.12
CA LEU A 550 12.14 -20.65 -11.31
C LEU A 550 12.03 -21.81 -10.31
N PRO A 551 10.80 -22.18 -9.90
CA PRO A 551 10.56 -23.41 -9.13
C PRO A 551 11.11 -24.65 -9.85
N GLY A 552 11.61 -25.62 -9.08
CA GLY A 552 12.07 -26.90 -9.62
C GLY A 552 13.39 -26.86 -10.40
N PHE A 553 14.07 -25.71 -10.51
CA PHE A 553 15.38 -25.64 -11.16
C PHE A 553 16.40 -26.55 -10.47
N HIS A 554 17.09 -27.38 -11.26
CA HIS A 554 18.13 -28.32 -10.83
C HIS A 554 19.42 -27.61 -10.41
N GLU A 555 19.83 -27.79 -9.16
CA GLU A 555 20.93 -27.06 -8.51
C GLU A 555 22.29 -27.76 -8.65
N GLU A 556 22.53 -28.49 -9.74
CA GLU A 556 23.63 -29.45 -9.91
C GLU A 556 25.06 -28.88 -9.86
N HIS A 557 25.22 -27.56 -9.75
CA HIS A 557 26.51 -26.89 -9.54
C HIS A 557 26.41 -25.71 -8.56
N TRP A 558 25.45 -25.79 -7.65
CA TRP A 558 25.30 -24.82 -6.57
C TRP A 558 25.92 -25.37 -5.30
N GLU A 559 26.55 -24.52 -4.52
CA GLU A 559 27.23 -24.87 -3.27
C GLU A 559 26.30 -24.62 -2.08
N ASP A 560 26.40 -25.43 -1.03
CA ASP A 560 25.78 -25.11 0.25
C ASP A 560 26.41 -23.85 0.86
N THR A 561 25.60 -23.01 1.49
CA THR A 561 26.07 -21.79 2.16
C THR A 561 25.19 -21.42 3.35
N GLU A 562 25.76 -20.65 4.28
CA GLU A 562 25.04 -19.99 5.36
C GLU A 562 25.03 -18.48 5.17
N LEU A 563 24.12 -17.80 5.85
CA LEU A 563 23.97 -16.34 5.87
C LEU A 563 24.09 -15.83 7.33
N PRO A 564 24.66 -14.63 7.57
CA PRO A 564 25.27 -13.74 6.59
C PRO A 564 26.65 -14.22 6.13
N ARG A 565 27.10 -13.75 4.96
CA ARG A 565 28.45 -14.05 4.46
C ARG A 565 29.34 -12.81 4.52
N ALA A 566 30.65 -13.02 4.68
CA ALA A 566 31.66 -11.97 4.73
C ALA A 566 32.67 -12.15 3.58
N ASP A 567 32.20 -12.05 2.33
CA ASP A 567 33.06 -12.16 1.14
C ASP A 567 33.07 -10.84 0.36
N ARG A 568 34.22 -10.47 -0.19
CA ARG A 568 34.38 -9.26 -1.01
C ARG A 568 34.60 -9.67 -2.45
N ARG A 569 33.58 -9.43 -3.27
CA ARG A 569 33.59 -9.76 -4.70
C ARG A 569 32.78 -8.74 -5.49
N GLN A 570 33.31 -8.32 -6.64
CA GLN A 570 32.51 -7.66 -7.67
C GLN A 570 31.72 -8.70 -8.48
N GLY A 571 30.42 -8.46 -8.66
CA GLY A 571 29.59 -9.25 -9.55
C GLY A 571 28.27 -9.69 -8.94
N VAL A 572 27.70 -10.74 -9.51
CA VAL A 572 26.38 -11.28 -9.16
C VAL A 572 26.57 -12.66 -8.51
N THR A 573 25.95 -12.85 -7.35
CA THR A 573 25.87 -14.11 -6.64
C THR A 573 24.41 -14.45 -6.39
N TRP A 574 23.98 -15.62 -6.83
CA TRP A 574 22.63 -16.10 -6.57
C TRP A 574 22.58 -16.93 -5.31
N TYR A 575 21.53 -16.73 -4.52
CA TYR A 575 21.18 -17.55 -3.36
C TYR A 575 19.78 -18.12 -3.55
N ARG A 576 19.58 -19.39 -3.19
CA ARG A 576 18.30 -20.07 -3.30
C ARG A 576 18.00 -20.89 -2.06
N THR A 577 16.73 -20.93 -1.71
CA THR A 577 16.20 -21.82 -0.68
C THR A 577 14.76 -22.21 -1.01
N THR A 578 14.26 -23.23 -0.31
CA THR A 578 12.83 -23.57 -0.30
C THR A 578 12.31 -23.58 1.14
N PHE A 579 11.06 -23.19 1.32
CA PHE A 579 10.39 -23.23 2.61
C PHE A 579 8.93 -23.65 2.44
N ARG A 580 8.37 -24.25 3.49
CA ARG A 580 6.97 -24.71 3.50
C ARG A 580 6.13 -23.87 4.45
N LEU A 581 5.03 -23.35 3.96
CA LEU A 581 3.98 -22.75 4.79
C LEU A 581 2.82 -23.72 4.99
N ALA A 582 2.12 -23.55 6.11
CA ALA A 582 0.93 -24.33 6.48
C ALA A 582 -0.08 -23.45 7.22
N VAL A 583 -0.36 -22.25 6.70
CA VAL A 583 -1.36 -21.33 7.28
C VAL A 583 -2.73 -21.99 7.23
N ASP A 584 -3.48 -21.97 8.34
CA ASP A 584 -4.81 -22.57 8.39
C ASP A 584 -5.76 -21.97 7.35
N THR A 585 -6.61 -22.80 6.74
CA THR A 585 -7.49 -22.39 5.61
C THR A 585 -8.54 -21.35 6.00
N GLY A 586 -8.79 -21.15 7.29
CA GLY A 586 -9.67 -20.11 7.82
C GLY A 586 -8.94 -18.83 8.24
N ILE A 587 -7.66 -18.67 7.87
CA ILE A 587 -6.85 -17.49 8.21
C ILE A 587 -6.31 -16.87 6.93
N ASP A 588 -6.59 -15.58 6.71
CA ASP A 588 -5.83 -14.76 5.76
C ASP A 588 -4.62 -14.18 6.49
N ALA A 589 -3.42 -14.66 6.14
CA ALA A 589 -2.16 -14.17 6.68
C ALA A 589 -1.41 -13.40 5.60
N SER A 590 -1.12 -12.13 5.86
CA SER A 590 -0.22 -11.33 5.04
C SER A 590 1.20 -11.50 5.55
N VAL A 591 2.07 -12.07 4.71
CA VAL A 591 3.46 -12.39 5.03
C VAL A 591 4.38 -11.48 4.20
N GLY A 592 5.48 -11.04 4.81
CA GLY A 592 6.55 -10.32 4.14
C GLY A 592 7.88 -11.04 4.23
N LEU A 593 8.82 -10.68 3.36
CA LEU A 593 10.23 -11.00 3.45
C LEU A 593 10.96 -9.77 4.00
N THR A 594 11.65 -9.91 5.12
CA THR A 594 12.48 -8.85 5.71
C THR A 594 13.95 -9.16 5.47
N LEU A 595 14.67 -8.21 4.90
CA LEU A 595 16.11 -8.21 4.74
C LEU A 595 16.70 -7.11 5.64
N ASP A 596 17.62 -7.50 6.51
CA ASP A 596 18.23 -6.61 7.50
C ASP A 596 19.73 -6.90 7.60
N ASP A 597 20.56 -5.88 7.53
CA ASP A 597 22.02 -6.01 7.52
C ASP A 597 22.68 -4.69 7.91
N ASP A 598 24.01 -4.68 8.08
CA ASP A 598 24.76 -3.45 8.28
C ASP A 598 24.63 -2.56 7.02
N PRO A 599 24.05 -1.35 7.11
CA PRO A 599 23.91 -0.44 5.97
C PRO A 599 25.26 0.00 5.37
N LYS A 600 26.39 -0.28 6.01
CA LYS A 600 27.72 -0.06 5.43
C LYS A 600 28.05 -1.06 4.31
N ARG A 601 27.36 -2.21 4.22
CA ARG A 601 27.58 -3.20 3.17
C ARG A 601 26.88 -2.78 1.88
N ALA A 602 27.67 -2.43 0.87
CA ALA A 602 27.21 -1.95 -0.43
C ALA A 602 26.84 -3.12 -1.35
N TYR A 603 25.57 -3.53 -1.32
CA TYR A 603 25.02 -4.50 -2.26
C TYR A 603 23.54 -4.24 -2.57
N ARG A 604 23.12 -4.76 -3.71
CA ARG A 604 21.72 -4.75 -4.18
C ARG A 604 21.22 -6.17 -4.31
N VAL A 605 19.92 -6.39 -4.12
CA VAL A 605 19.31 -7.73 -4.28
C VAL A 605 18.08 -7.62 -5.17
N GLN A 606 18.00 -8.49 -6.19
CA GLN A 606 16.75 -8.78 -6.88
C GLN A 606 16.09 -9.98 -6.22
N ILE A 607 14.82 -9.86 -5.82
CA ILE A 607 14.10 -10.86 -5.03
C ILE A 607 13.12 -11.60 -5.94
N PHE A 608 13.15 -12.93 -5.93
CA PHE A 608 12.19 -13.77 -6.65
C PHE A 608 11.50 -14.76 -5.73
N LEU A 609 10.17 -14.80 -5.77
CA LEU A 609 9.35 -15.79 -5.07
C LEU A 609 8.59 -16.63 -6.09
N ASN A 610 8.81 -17.94 -6.10
CA ASN A 610 8.20 -18.86 -7.06
C ASN A 610 8.39 -18.42 -8.54
N GLY A 611 9.55 -17.81 -8.82
CA GLY A 611 9.89 -17.24 -10.12
C GLY A 611 9.32 -15.85 -10.41
N TRP A 612 8.45 -15.32 -9.57
CA TRP A 612 7.96 -13.95 -9.70
C TRP A 612 8.92 -12.96 -9.06
N ASN A 613 9.29 -11.92 -9.79
CA ASN A 613 10.15 -10.87 -9.29
C ASN A 613 9.38 -9.96 -8.31
N MET A 614 9.72 -10.06 -7.03
CA MET A 614 9.12 -9.32 -5.91
C MET A 614 9.84 -8.02 -5.60
N GLY A 615 10.73 -7.57 -6.49
CA GLY A 615 11.38 -6.28 -6.46
C GLY A 615 12.79 -6.27 -5.89
N GLN A 616 13.23 -5.06 -5.55
CA GLN A 616 14.63 -4.72 -5.34
C GLN A 616 14.91 -4.21 -3.93
N TYR A 617 15.97 -4.74 -3.33
CA TYR A 617 16.57 -4.27 -2.07
C TYR A 617 17.91 -3.58 -2.36
N VAL A 618 18.16 -2.46 -1.68
CA VAL A 618 19.42 -1.71 -1.78
C VAL A 618 19.88 -1.41 -0.35
N ASN A 619 20.82 -2.21 0.13
CA ASN A 619 21.14 -2.29 1.56
C ASN A 619 21.67 -0.97 2.13
N ASP A 620 22.57 -0.32 1.39
CA ASP A 620 23.26 0.90 1.79
C ASP A 620 22.48 2.19 1.47
N VAL A 621 21.22 2.05 1.04
CA VAL A 621 20.38 3.19 0.67
C VAL A 621 19.05 3.18 1.43
N GLY A 622 18.35 2.05 1.50
CA GLY A 622 16.99 2.02 2.10
C GLY A 622 16.01 2.97 1.40
N PRO A 623 14.72 3.05 1.78
CA PRO A 623 14.22 2.66 3.09
C PRO A 623 13.54 1.29 3.16
N GLN A 624 13.35 0.57 2.05
CA GLN A 624 12.55 -0.66 2.09
C GLN A 624 13.39 -1.85 2.54
N HIS A 625 13.07 -2.37 3.72
CA HIS A 625 13.63 -3.61 4.27
C HIS A 625 12.63 -4.77 4.27
N THR A 626 11.33 -4.48 4.25
CA THR A 626 10.26 -5.48 4.24
C THR A 626 9.50 -5.43 2.91
N PHE A 627 9.37 -6.58 2.27
CA PHE A 627 8.70 -6.78 0.98
C PHE A 627 7.47 -7.66 1.18
N VAL A 628 6.28 -7.16 0.83
CA VAL A 628 5.05 -7.96 0.90
C VAL A 628 5.16 -9.12 -0.09
N LEU A 629 4.81 -10.33 0.36
CA LEU A 629 4.72 -11.52 -0.49
C LEU A 629 3.23 -11.81 -0.73
N PRO A 630 2.65 -11.41 -1.88
CA PRO A 630 1.21 -11.51 -2.08
C PRO A 630 0.72 -12.97 -2.04
N ASN A 631 -0.35 -13.23 -1.29
CA ASN A 631 -1.00 -14.53 -1.30
C ASN A 631 -1.43 -14.88 -2.73
N GLY A 632 -1.28 -16.13 -3.12
CA GLY A 632 -1.42 -16.58 -4.50
C GLY A 632 -0.07 -16.77 -5.15
N ILE A 633 0.77 -15.72 -5.20
CA ILE A 633 2.19 -15.86 -5.55
C ILE A 633 2.91 -16.64 -4.45
N LEU A 634 2.74 -16.19 -3.21
CA LEU A 634 3.06 -16.97 -2.02
C LEU A 634 2.01 -18.07 -1.85
N ARG A 635 2.46 -19.32 -1.85
CA ARG A 635 1.66 -20.46 -1.45
C ARG A 635 1.62 -20.50 0.07
N THR A 636 0.55 -20.00 0.66
CA THR A 636 0.33 -19.98 2.12
C THR A 636 0.18 -21.38 2.72
N ARG A 637 -0.06 -22.38 1.87
CA ARG A 637 -0.03 -23.81 2.19
C ARG A 637 0.73 -24.55 1.09
N GLY A 638 1.95 -24.98 1.37
CA GLY A 638 2.80 -25.69 0.41
C GLY A 638 4.24 -25.18 0.37
N ILE A 639 4.99 -25.71 -0.59
CA ILE A 639 6.40 -25.37 -0.82
C ILE A 639 6.50 -24.12 -1.69
N ASN A 640 7.35 -23.20 -1.26
CA ASN A 640 7.75 -22.01 -1.99
C ASN A 640 9.26 -22.05 -2.27
N THR A 641 9.67 -21.48 -3.41
CA THR A 641 11.07 -21.26 -3.78
C THR A 641 11.38 -19.78 -3.67
N LEU A 642 12.44 -19.44 -2.93
CA LEU A 642 12.98 -18.09 -2.84
C LEU A 642 14.34 -18.06 -3.53
N ALA A 643 14.54 -17.11 -4.44
CA ALA A 643 15.83 -16.84 -5.07
C ALA A 643 16.19 -15.36 -4.93
N LEU A 644 17.46 -15.09 -4.62
CA LEU A 644 18.01 -13.76 -4.43
C LEU A 644 19.20 -13.59 -5.37
N ALA A 645 19.16 -12.64 -6.29
CA ALA A 645 20.32 -12.25 -7.09
C ALA A 645 21.00 -11.05 -6.44
N VAL A 646 22.16 -11.28 -5.82
CA VAL A 646 22.90 -10.28 -5.05
C VAL A 646 23.99 -9.68 -5.92
N LEU A 647 23.93 -8.38 -6.14
CA LEU A 647 24.92 -7.60 -6.87
C LEU A 647 25.80 -6.88 -5.88
N SER A 648 27.08 -7.21 -5.89
CA SER A 648 28.09 -6.67 -4.98
C SER A 648 29.12 -5.89 -5.76
N ASP A 649 29.47 -4.70 -5.27
CA ASP A 649 30.41 -3.82 -5.95
C ASP A 649 31.90 -4.14 -5.66
N GLY A 650 32.14 -5.06 -4.71
CA GLY A 650 33.47 -5.50 -4.29
C GLY A 650 34.16 -4.60 -3.26
N THR A 651 33.60 -3.44 -2.93
CA THR A 651 34.21 -2.47 -2.00
C THR A 651 34.00 -2.83 -0.53
N THR A 652 32.97 -3.63 -0.24
CA THR A 652 32.57 -4.06 1.11
C THR A 652 32.21 -5.55 1.10
N GLU A 653 31.93 -6.12 2.26
CA GLU A 653 31.40 -7.49 2.35
C GLU A 653 30.03 -7.60 1.67
N SER A 654 29.86 -8.66 0.90
CA SER A 654 28.65 -8.99 0.14
C SER A 654 27.64 -9.75 1.02
N GLY A 655 26.37 -9.36 0.93
CA GLY A 655 25.27 -9.99 1.66
C GLY A 655 24.66 -11.22 0.94
N PRO A 656 23.42 -11.61 1.32
CA PRO A 656 22.52 -10.90 2.24
C PRO A 656 22.82 -11.16 3.73
N GLY A 657 22.36 -10.24 4.58
CA GLY A 657 22.45 -10.28 6.03
C GLY A 657 21.53 -11.31 6.69
N ASP A 658 20.63 -10.82 7.56
CA ASP A 658 19.48 -11.58 8.04
C ASP A 658 18.34 -11.53 7.01
N VAL A 659 17.82 -12.71 6.66
CA VAL A 659 16.72 -12.89 5.69
C VAL A 659 15.64 -13.74 6.35
N ARG A 660 14.50 -13.12 6.67
CA ARG A 660 13.44 -13.76 7.46
C ARG A 660 12.04 -13.48 6.94
N LEU A 661 11.14 -14.44 7.14
CA LEU A 661 9.70 -14.20 6.95
C LEU A 661 9.15 -13.40 8.14
N SER A 662 8.27 -12.45 7.87
CA SER A 662 7.61 -11.60 8.88
C SER A 662 6.10 -11.64 8.72
N LEU A 663 5.37 -11.77 9.82
CA LEU A 663 3.91 -11.68 9.78
C LEU A 663 3.51 -10.20 9.80
N LEU A 664 2.96 -9.72 8.70
CA LEU A 664 2.51 -8.33 8.58
C LEU A 664 1.11 -8.16 9.16
N GLY A 665 0.26 -9.18 9.04
CA GLY A 665 -1.02 -9.24 9.74
C GLY A 665 -1.74 -10.55 9.47
N ALA A 666 -2.77 -10.82 10.26
CA ALA A 666 -3.63 -11.96 10.08
C ALA A 666 -5.08 -11.63 10.47
N SER A 667 -6.04 -12.24 9.78
CA SER A 667 -7.45 -12.26 10.16
C SER A 667 -8.01 -13.67 10.04
N ALA A 668 -8.91 -14.06 10.95
CA ALA A 668 -9.76 -15.22 10.74
C ALA A 668 -10.86 -14.84 9.75
N GLY A 669 -11.06 -15.65 8.72
CA GLY A 669 -11.89 -15.31 7.56
C GLY A 669 -11.02 -15.10 6.32
N GLY A 670 -11.25 -13.98 5.63
CA GLY A 670 -10.59 -13.68 4.36
C GLY A 670 -11.31 -14.25 3.14
N VAL A 671 -10.72 -14.02 1.97
CA VAL A 671 -11.19 -14.58 0.71
C VAL A 671 -10.29 -15.75 0.35
N PRO A 672 -10.84 -16.90 -0.08
CA PRO A 672 -10.03 -17.99 -0.62
C PRO A 672 -9.14 -17.48 -1.76
N VAL A 673 -7.82 -17.65 -1.60
CA VAL A 673 -6.85 -17.26 -2.63
C VAL A 673 -6.29 -18.53 -3.27
N THR A 674 -6.47 -18.67 -4.57
CA THR A 674 -5.86 -19.75 -5.35
C THR A 674 -4.40 -19.41 -5.65
N PRO A 675 -3.47 -20.38 -5.59
CA PRO A 675 -2.12 -20.17 -6.10
C PRO A 675 -2.14 -19.64 -7.53
N VAL A 676 -1.32 -18.63 -7.80
CA VAL A 676 -1.09 -18.13 -9.15
C VAL A 676 -0.15 -19.10 -9.85
N ASP A 677 -0.41 -19.35 -11.13
CA ASP A 677 0.46 -20.18 -11.96
C ASP A 677 1.91 -19.71 -11.85
N SER A 678 2.77 -20.65 -11.52
CA SER A 678 4.20 -20.43 -11.33
C SER A 678 4.95 -21.59 -11.96
N PRO A 679 4.97 -21.67 -13.31
CA PRO A 679 5.65 -22.75 -14.01
C PRO A 679 7.12 -22.82 -13.56
N GLY A 680 7.60 -24.06 -13.41
CA GLY A 680 9.02 -24.32 -13.25
C GLY A 680 9.77 -24.19 -14.57
N ARG A 681 11.05 -24.58 -14.57
CA ARG A 681 11.84 -24.66 -15.80
C ARG A 681 11.38 -25.79 -16.70
#